data_AF-A0A3D3JHU2-F1
#
_entry.id   AF-A0A3D3JHU2-F1
#
_cell.length_a   1.000
_cell.length_b   1.000
_cell.length_c   1.000
_cell.angle_alpha   90.00
_cell.angle_beta   90.00
_cell.angle_gamma   90.00
#
_symmetry.space_group_name_H-M   'P 1'
#
loop_
_entity.id
_entity.type
_entity.pdbx_description
1 polymer ?
#
loop_
_entity_poly.entity_id
_entity_poly.type
_entity_poly.pdbx_seq_one_letter_code
_entity_poly.pdbx_strand_id
1 'polypeptide(L)'
;MTDLQRRHHVVVLLRLDKVAAHEAADDSIVDQALVSNNAEALSLDDDPDGYWRDIIGSARKYEVGDYVGARDDLDTAARRLRDTDDRRRFLTFFRNVVAFRNGDSVSLTSLLDETRSDTERLLVYVVSATSLSRSGHRREAIPLFEQAMVLLQTLQYKRCLLHTVNNLASSLRVIGRIDEALDILQRHHNVVEEVATDVERASWHGALGACYRELERFEDARQELLLAIEGHERSGNDAGAAVSYSNYGNVLLHLGDAEGALEAYQRSASIDVRRGSPQSAATALSNAAIVYYNKGEYAEALRVLFDARQHLEHANLYAERAYTDLMLARTYRALGFYDRATELYRLAIESARSANDVLTEVQAVYSLADEIREHDPEEAHRIITEVLPYTDRSELAIIMTSVTIVYSQILMRLDRTEEAFHILTELRRQGDEGTRHFDVDERRNLHHAFGSYHMYYRNWKAAERERAEALDIARRARNTGQTRRLLEKLSVIYAELGQWQDAYSCRTESAELERRTRGVEAVQQAAVHQMEYRVEVERIRSEQVRSMVQSLLPEDVIEAWLKGERRVVDRFESVAILFADLAGFSTWSKDKDAIEVVDVVGDFFAIVDEARTRHGCLKVKTIGDAVLVVAGAPTPVHDAVDRCVKVGLEILTVAQRDRHRISGLMPRVGIHVGSVIGGVVGGDKPQWDVWGSDVNLAARMESSGEPG
;
A
#
# COMPACT_ATOMS: atom_id res chain seq x y z
N MET A 1 0.17 46.81 -0.40
CA MET A 1 0.00 45.93 0.78
C MET A 1 0.70 46.58 1.97
N THR A 2 0.04 46.63 3.12
CA THR A 2 0.69 47.00 4.38
C THR A 2 1.66 45.89 4.83
N ASP A 3 2.68 46.19 5.65
CA ASP A 3 3.65 45.20 6.13
C ASP A 3 2.99 43.99 6.79
N LEU A 4 1.89 44.24 7.50
CA LEU A 4 1.12 43.18 8.15
C LEU A 4 0.41 42.26 7.14
N GLN A 5 -0.04 42.77 5.98
CA GLN A 5 -0.62 41.96 4.91
C GLN A 5 0.43 41.09 4.20
N ARG A 6 1.69 41.57 4.13
CA ARG A 6 2.83 40.76 3.67
C ARG A 6 3.15 39.65 4.67
N ARG A 7 3.21 39.97 5.97
CA ARG A 7 3.42 38.97 7.04
C ARG A 7 2.36 37.85 7.05
N HIS A 8 1.09 38.18 6.81
CA HIS A 8 0.02 37.17 6.69
C HIS A 8 0.16 36.26 5.46
N HIS A 9 0.44 36.85 4.29
CA HIS A 9 0.70 36.08 3.07
C HIS A 9 1.90 35.14 3.26
N VAL A 10 2.97 35.65 3.87
CA VAL A 10 4.19 34.89 4.12
C VAL A 10 3.93 33.74 5.10
N VAL A 11 3.25 33.93 6.24
CA VAL A 11 2.95 32.83 7.20
C VAL A 11 2.10 31.71 6.60
N VAL A 12 1.13 32.04 5.74
CA VAL A 12 0.30 31.05 5.04
C VAL A 12 1.10 30.36 3.92
N LEU A 13 1.89 31.09 3.14
CA LEU A 13 2.81 30.52 2.14
C LEU A 13 3.95 29.67 2.77
N LEU A 14 4.38 30.02 3.99
CA LEU A 14 5.51 29.41 4.72
C LEU A 14 5.31 27.93 5.05
N ARG A 15 4.06 27.49 5.25
CA ARG A 15 3.74 26.17 5.83
C ARG A 15 2.97 25.22 4.90
N LEU A 16 2.31 25.73 3.85
CA LEU A 16 1.46 24.90 2.98
C LEU A 16 2.22 24.24 1.82
N ASP A 17 3.37 24.82 1.45
CA ASP A 17 4.38 24.23 0.60
C ASP A 17 5.76 24.76 1.06
N LYS A 18 6.18 24.34 2.26
CA LYS A 18 7.53 24.33 2.90
C LYS A 18 8.62 25.40 2.59
N VAL A 19 8.43 26.41 1.73
CA VAL A 19 9.55 26.95 0.95
C VAL A 19 9.51 28.47 0.70
N ALA A 20 8.39 29.16 0.91
CA ALA A 20 8.30 30.61 0.66
C ALA A 20 9.03 31.49 1.70
N ALA A 21 10.10 30.98 2.30
CA ALA A 21 10.64 31.44 3.57
C ALA A 21 11.81 32.41 3.51
N HIS A 22 12.64 32.43 2.46
CA HIS A 22 13.95 33.10 2.56
C HIS A 22 14.11 34.44 1.87
N GLU A 23 13.21 34.90 1.00
CA GLU A 23 13.49 36.08 0.17
C GLU A 23 12.53 37.27 0.38
N ALA A 24 11.54 37.16 1.26
CA ALA A 24 10.56 38.22 1.50
C ALA A 24 10.73 38.97 2.85
N ALA A 25 11.75 38.64 3.66
CA ALA A 25 11.91 39.16 5.01
C ALA A 25 13.09 40.14 5.12
N ASP A 26 12.80 41.44 5.05
CA ASP A 26 13.72 42.52 5.43
C ASP A 26 13.35 43.06 6.82
N ASP A 27 12.81 42.21 7.70
CA ASP A 27 12.36 42.56 9.06
C ASP A 27 12.86 41.53 10.09
N SER A 28 13.73 42.01 10.99
CA SER A 28 14.55 41.23 11.95
C SER A 28 13.81 40.33 12.95
N ILE A 29 12.48 40.38 12.99
CA ILE A 29 11.64 39.58 13.90
C ILE A 29 11.29 38.22 13.27
N VAL A 30 11.21 38.13 11.94
CA VAL A 30 10.83 36.91 11.22
C VAL A 30 12.03 35.96 11.07
N ASP A 31 13.25 36.48 11.00
CA ASP A 31 14.49 35.70 10.97
C ASP A 31 14.69 34.86 12.26
N GLN A 32 14.31 35.38 13.42
CA GLN A 32 14.42 34.62 14.68
C GLN A 32 13.41 33.46 14.76
N ALA A 33 12.26 33.58 14.09
CA ALA A 33 11.25 32.53 14.01
C ALA A 33 11.54 31.46 12.94
N LEU A 34 12.26 31.82 11.87
CA LEU A 34 12.56 30.92 10.75
C LEU A 34 13.82 30.08 10.95
N VAL A 35 14.84 30.59 11.65
CA VAL A 35 16.12 29.87 11.85
C VAL A 35 16.01 28.71 12.84
N SER A 36 14.96 28.65 13.67
CA SER A 36 14.90 27.74 14.83
C SER A 36 14.00 26.52 14.66
N ASN A 37 13.24 26.36 13.57
CA ASN A 37 12.16 25.35 13.46
C ASN A 37 11.12 25.43 14.62
N ASN A 38 11.23 26.46 15.47
CA ASN A 38 10.46 26.63 16.68
C ASN A 38 9.41 27.71 16.45
N ALA A 39 8.16 27.28 16.37
CA ALA A 39 7.01 28.18 16.49
C ALA A 39 6.91 28.86 17.88
N GLU A 40 7.89 28.66 18.77
CA GLU A 40 7.99 29.32 20.07
C GLU A 40 8.60 30.73 19.99
N ALA A 41 9.20 31.11 18.84
CA ALA A 41 9.87 32.41 18.68
C ALA A 41 8.94 33.56 18.27
N LEU A 42 7.66 33.29 17.94
CA LEU A 42 6.61 34.30 18.04
C LEU A 42 6.21 34.33 19.51
N SER A 43 6.66 35.33 20.28
CA SER A 43 6.18 35.49 21.64
C SER A 43 4.64 35.59 21.59
N LEU A 44 3.96 34.60 22.19
CA LEU A 44 2.51 34.58 22.41
C LEU A 44 1.99 35.79 23.20
N ASP A 45 2.90 36.65 23.67
CA ASP A 45 2.61 37.89 24.39
C ASP A 45 1.91 38.97 23.52
N ASP A 46 1.91 38.83 22.18
CA ASP A 46 1.22 39.72 21.22
C ASP A 46 0.01 39.07 20.49
N ASP A 47 -0.61 38.01 21.04
CA ASP A 47 -1.82 37.35 20.48
C ASP A 47 -3.03 37.37 21.44
N PRO A 48 -3.55 38.54 21.85
CA PRO A 48 -4.56 38.65 22.90
C PRO A 48 -5.92 37.98 22.57
N ASP A 49 -6.21 37.73 21.28
CA ASP A 49 -7.45 37.06 20.83
C ASP A 49 -7.21 35.61 20.36
N GLY A 50 -5.97 35.08 20.39
CA GLY A 50 -5.65 33.71 19.94
C GLY A 50 -5.71 33.50 18.42
N TYR A 51 -5.65 34.58 17.64
CA TYR A 51 -5.79 34.57 16.19
C TYR A 51 -4.59 33.92 15.48
N TRP A 52 -3.37 34.23 15.93
CA TRP A 52 -2.16 33.66 15.35
C TRP A 52 -2.00 32.18 15.69
N ARG A 53 -2.46 31.78 16.88
CA ARG A 53 -2.55 30.37 17.28
C ARG A 53 -3.37 29.55 16.28
N ASP A 54 -4.53 30.04 15.87
CA ASP A 54 -5.42 29.34 14.95
C ASP A 54 -4.81 29.26 13.53
N ILE A 55 -4.19 30.34 13.02
CA ILE A 55 -3.53 30.32 11.71
C ILE A 55 -2.37 29.31 11.68
N ILE A 56 -1.55 29.27 12.74
CA ILE A 56 -0.44 28.31 12.86
C ILE A 56 -0.99 26.88 13.02
N GLY A 57 -2.06 26.70 13.79
CA GLY A 57 -2.78 25.43 13.94
C GLY A 57 -3.28 24.90 12.60
N SER A 58 -3.94 25.76 11.82
CA SER A 58 -4.43 25.44 10.48
C SER A 58 -3.32 24.95 9.58
N ALA A 59 -2.20 25.69 9.56
CA ALA A 59 -1.07 25.37 8.70
C ALA A 59 -0.41 24.02 9.08
N ARG A 60 -0.28 23.72 10.37
CA ARG A 60 0.21 22.42 10.85
C ARG A 60 -0.71 21.27 10.49
N LYS A 61 -2.02 21.47 10.64
CA LYS A 61 -3.04 20.46 10.27
C LYS A 61 -3.01 20.19 8.77
N TYR A 62 -2.88 21.24 7.96
CA TYR A 62 -2.69 21.12 6.52
C TYR A 62 -1.42 20.33 6.16
N GLU A 63 -0.31 20.54 6.89
CA GLU A 63 0.95 19.80 6.69
C GLU A 63 0.78 18.30 6.90
N VAL A 64 -0.03 17.89 7.88
CA VAL A 64 -0.30 16.47 8.18
C VAL A 64 -1.50 15.91 7.40
N GLY A 65 -2.09 16.69 6.49
CA GLY A 65 -3.23 16.27 5.66
C GLY A 65 -4.60 16.37 6.33
N ASP A 66 -4.68 16.95 7.54
CA ASP A 66 -5.95 17.26 8.21
C ASP A 66 -6.54 18.56 7.62
N TYR A 67 -7.09 18.45 6.41
CA TYR A 67 -7.67 19.60 5.70
C TYR A 67 -8.97 20.10 6.35
N VAL A 68 -9.73 19.21 7.00
CA VAL A 68 -10.96 19.58 7.71
C VAL A 68 -10.62 20.39 8.95
N GLY A 69 -9.71 19.90 9.81
CA GLY A 69 -9.28 20.64 10.98
C GLY A 69 -8.51 21.92 10.61
N ALA A 70 -7.79 21.92 9.49
CA ALA A 70 -7.16 23.13 8.98
C ALA A 70 -8.20 24.18 8.57
N ARG A 71 -9.30 23.76 7.96
CA ARG A 71 -10.42 24.63 7.57
C ARG A 71 -11.13 25.22 8.80
N ASP A 72 -11.38 24.39 9.82
CA ASP A 72 -12.07 24.80 11.04
C ASP A 72 -11.27 25.84 11.85
N ASP A 73 -9.94 25.71 11.87
CA ASP A 73 -9.05 26.69 12.48
C ASP A 73 -9.12 28.05 11.74
N LEU A 74 -9.21 28.05 10.41
CA LEU A 74 -9.37 29.29 9.62
C LEU A 74 -10.72 29.96 9.86
N ASP A 75 -11.80 29.19 9.97
CA ASP A 75 -13.13 29.71 10.31
C ASP A 75 -13.16 30.29 11.73
N THR A 76 -12.36 29.74 12.63
CA THR A 76 -12.20 30.25 14.00
C THR A 76 -11.39 31.55 14.01
N ALA A 77 -10.29 31.60 13.28
CA ALA A 77 -9.49 32.82 13.08
C ALA A 77 -10.32 33.95 12.45
N ALA A 78 -11.15 33.64 11.44
CA ALA A 78 -11.99 34.61 10.75
C ALA A 78 -13.06 35.23 11.65
N ARG A 79 -13.60 34.47 12.60
CA ARG A 79 -14.58 34.93 13.61
C ARG A 79 -13.94 35.85 14.66
N ARG A 80 -12.66 35.68 14.96
CA ARG A 80 -11.91 36.49 15.95
C ARG A 80 -11.48 37.87 15.43
N LEU A 81 -11.49 38.07 14.11
CA LEU A 81 -11.20 39.37 13.50
C LEU A 81 -12.32 40.38 13.74
N ARG A 82 -12.02 41.45 14.49
CA ARG A 82 -13.00 42.50 14.83
C ARG A 82 -13.14 43.60 13.79
N ASP A 83 -12.11 43.93 13.00
CA ASP A 83 -12.19 45.14 12.13
C ASP A 83 -11.23 45.18 10.93
N THR A 84 -11.43 44.35 9.89
CA THR A 84 -10.91 44.62 8.53
C THR A 84 -11.50 43.65 7.50
N ASP A 85 -12.25 44.16 6.52
CA ASP A 85 -12.86 43.36 5.43
C ASP A 85 -11.83 42.53 4.65
N ASP A 86 -10.62 43.08 4.41
CA ASP A 86 -9.58 42.40 3.63
C ASP A 86 -9.01 41.16 4.32
N ARG A 87 -8.89 41.16 5.66
CA ARG A 87 -8.34 40.00 6.41
C ARG A 87 -9.34 38.85 6.45
N ARG A 88 -10.61 39.16 6.69
CA ARG A 88 -11.69 38.16 6.68
C ARG A 88 -11.87 37.58 5.28
N ARG A 89 -11.74 38.40 4.24
CA ARG A 89 -11.74 37.97 2.84
C ARG A 89 -10.56 37.08 2.48
N PHE A 90 -9.34 37.41 2.93
CA PHE A 90 -8.16 36.57 2.72
C PHE A 90 -8.30 35.20 3.40
N LEU A 91 -8.79 35.15 4.64
CA LEU A 91 -9.04 33.88 5.33
C LEU A 91 -10.15 33.05 4.66
N THR A 92 -11.20 33.71 4.15
CA THR A 92 -12.27 33.03 3.41
C THR A 92 -11.75 32.44 2.10
N PHE A 93 -10.96 33.21 1.34
CA PHE A 93 -10.27 32.74 0.14
C PHE A 93 -9.35 31.57 0.47
N PHE A 94 -8.57 31.69 1.55
CA PHE A 94 -7.64 30.66 1.95
C PHE A 94 -8.35 29.37 2.41
N ARG A 95 -9.45 29.50 3.14
CA ARG A 95 -10.36 28.40 3.48
C ARG A 95 -10.87 27.69 2.22
N ASN A 96 -11.24 28.44 1.17
CA ASN A 96 -11.69 27.87 -0.10
C ASN A 96 -10.56 27.11 -0.82
N VAL A 97 -9.31 27.55 -0.71
CA VAL A 97 -8.13 26.83 -1.22
C VAL A 97 -7.91 25.50 -0.47
N VAL A 98 -8.08 25.49 0.85
CA VAL A 98 -8.01 24.25 1.67
C VAL A 98 -9.15 23.30 1.30
N ALA A 99 -10.37 23.81 1.14
CA ALA A 99 -11.54 23.05 0.73
C ALA A 99 -11.34 22.41 -0.66
N PHE A 100 -10.81 23.16 -1.63
CA PHE A 100 -10.45 22.63 -2.95
C PHE A 100 -9.44 21.48 -2.86
N ARG A 101 -8.41 21.60 -2.01
CA ARG A 101 -7.44 20.51 -1.80
C ARG A 101 -8.06 19.29 -1.12
N ASN A 102 -9.07 19.48 -0.26
CA ASN A 102 -9.84 18.40 0.34
C ASN A 102 -10.76 17.68 -0.67
N GLY A 103 -10.91 18.21 -1.89
CA GLY A 103 -11.86 17.70 -2.88
C GLY A 103 -13.30 18.17 -2.65
N ASP A 104 -13.52 19.21 -1.83
CA ASP A 104 -14.83 19.85 -1.68
C ASP A 104 -15.25 20.49 -3.02
N SER A 105 -16.55 20.74 -3.22
CA SER A 105 -17.13 21.28 -4.46
C SER A 105 -16.81 22.77 -4.71
N VAL A 106 -15.53 23.11 -4.75
CA VAL A 106 -15.01 24.43 -5.13
C VAL A 106 -14.39 24.28 -6.52
N SER A 107 -14.75 25.16 -7.47
CA SER A 107 -14.14 25.10 -8.80
C SER A 107 -12.85 25.93 -8.85
N LEU A 108 -11.87 25.46 -9.63
CA LEU A 108 -10.63 26.20 -9.89
C LEU A 108 -10.91 27.59 -10.47
N THR A 109 -11.90 27.71 -11.34
CA THR A 109 -12.33 28.99 -11.93
C THR A 109 -12.83 29.95 -10.86
N SER A 110 -13.66 29.49 -9.93
CA SER A 110 -14.14 30.32 -8.81
C SER A 110 -12.99 30.81 -7.94
N LEU A 111 -12.00 29.95 -7.66
CA LEU A 111 -10.82 30.34 -6.89
C LEU A 111 -9.99 31.40 -7.61
N LEU A 112 -9.79 31.26 -8.92
CA LEU A 112 -9.03 32.23 -9.72
C LEU A 112 -9.75 33.58 -9.80
N ASP A 113 -11.08 33.58 -9.94
CA ASP A 113 -11.90 34.80 -9.97
C ASP A 113 -11.88 35.55 -8.62
N GLU A 114 -11.70 34.83 -7.50
CA GLU A 114 -11.56 35.40 -6.16
C GLU A 114 -10.18 36.04 -5.91
N THR A 115 -9.17 35.80 -6.78
CA THR A 115 -7.81 36.34 -6.60
C THR A 115 -7.75 37.85 -6.85
N ARG A 116 -7.09 38.59 -5.97
CA ARG A 116 -6.86 40.04 -6.08
C ARG A 116 -5.40 40.44 -6.21
N SER A 117 -4.48 39.49 -6.07
CA SER A 117 -3.04 39.71 -6.19
C SER A 117 -2.36 38.56 -6.94
N ASP A 118 -1.18 38.84 -7.50
CA ASP A 118 -0.36 37.81 -8.14
C ASP A 118 0.10 36.75 -7.13
N THR A 119 0.25 37.11 -5.85
CA THR A 119 0.58 36.17 -4.77
C THR A 119 -0.57 35.20 -4.47
N GLU A 120 -1.81 35.69 -4.45
CA GLU A 120 -3.00 34.84 -4.28
C GLU A 120 -3.20 33.92 -5.48
N ARG A 121 -2.97 34.45 -6.69
CA ARG A 121 -3.03 33.68 -7.92
C ARG A 121 -1.94 32.59 -7.97
N LEU A 122 -0.73 32.92 -7.55
CA LEU A 122 0.36 31.97 -7.39
C LEU A 122 -0.02 30.82 -6.44
N LEU A 123 -0.61 31.13 -5.28
CA LEU A 123 -1.05 30.12 -4.32
C LEU A 123 -2.07 29.17 -4.93
N VAL A 124 -3.07 29.70 -5.65
CA VAL A 124 -4.08 28.87 -6.34
C VAL A 124 -3.43 27.97 -7.36
N TYR A 125 -2.51 28.48 -8.18
CA TYR A 125 -1.80 27.67 -9.17
C TYR A 125 -0.98 26.55 -8.54
N VAL A 126 -0.14 26.84 -7.53
CA VAL A 126 0.73 25.82 -6.92
C VAL A 126 -0.08 24.74 -6.20
N VAL A 127 -1.08 25.13 -5.40
CA VAL A 127 -1.92 24.16 -4.67
C VAL A 127 -2.73 23.31 -5.63
N SER A 128 -3.31 23.91 -6.66
CA SER A 128 -4.14 23.19 -7.62
C SER A 128 -3.31 22.28 -8.50
N ALA A 129 -2.16 22.75 -8.99
CA ALA A 129 -1.24 21.94 -9.77
C ALA A 129 -0.72 20.74 -8.97
N THR A 130 -0.32 20.95 -7.71
CA THR A 130 0.17 19.88 -6.85
C THR A 130 -0.92 18.87 -6.51
N SER A 131 -2.15 19.35 -6.25
CA SER A 131 -3.31 18.48 -6.02
C SER A 131 -3.63 17.63 -7.25
N LEU A 132 -3.79 18.26 -8.42
CA LEU A 132 -4.05 17.56 -9.69
C LEU A 132 -2.94 16.56 -10.04
N SER A 133 -1.67 16.94 -9.82
CA SER A 133 -0.53 16.07 -10.08
C SER A 133 -0.53 14.82 -9.18
N ARG A 134 -0.90 14.98 -7.90
CA ARG A 134 -1.04 13.86 -6.94
C ARG A 134 -2.23 12.96 -7.27
N SER A 135 -3.33 13.54 -7.73
CA SER A 135 -4.52 12.81 -8.17
C SER A 135 -4.37 12.20 -9.58
N GLY A 136 -3.18 12.26 -10.19
CA GLY A 136 -2.91 11.66 -11.51
C GLY A 136 -3.31 12.52 -12.71
N HIS A 137 -3.99 13.65 -12.50
CA HIS A 137 -4.41 14.62 -13.53
C HIS A 137 -3.24 15.51 -14.00
N ARG A 138 -2.11 14.90 -14.36
CA ARG A 138 -0.85 15.61 -14.65
C ARG A 138 -0.95 16.54 -15.86
N ARG A 139 -1.74 16.18 -16.88
CA ARG A 139 -1.96 17.04 -18.06
C ARG A 139 -2.63 18.37 -17.70
N GLU A 140 -3.51 18.36 -16.71
CA GLU A 140 -4.19 19.56 -16.19
C GLU A 140 -3.29 20.33 -15.22
N ALA A 141 -2.41 19.63 -14.48
CA ALA A 141 -1.47 20.24 -13.55
C ALA A 141 -0.34 21.05 -14.24
N ILE A 142 0.18 20.55 -15.37
CA ILE A 142 1.31 21.17 -16.09
C ILE A 142 1.08 22.65 -16.44
N PRO A 143 -0.02 23.07 -17.11
CA PRO A 143 -0.21 24.47 -17.43
C PRO A 143 -0.29 25.35 -16.17
N LEU A 144 -0.81 24.82 -15.06
CA LEU A 144 -0.84 25.56 -13.79
C LEU A 144 0.56 25.70 -13.17
N PHE A 145 1.40 24.67 -13.25
CA PHE A 145 2.81 24.78 -12.85
C PHE A 145 3.58 25.78 -13.72
N GLU A 146 3.35 25.81 -15.04
CA GLU A 146 3.95 26.78 -15.95
C GLU A 146 3.55 28.22 -15.58
N GLN A 147 2.27 28.46 -15.30
CA GLN A 147 1.78 29.76 -14.84
C GLN A 147 2.36 30.15 -13.47
N ALA A 148 2.45 29.20 -12.53
CA ALA A 148 3.10 29.42 -11.24
C ALA A 148 4.58 29.79 -11.41
N MET A 149 5.31 29.10 -12.29
CA MET A 149 6.72 29.34 -12.58
C MET A 149 6.97 30.78 -13.07
N VAL A 150 6.14 31.28 -14.00
CA VAL A 150 6.23 32.66 -14.51
C VAL A 150 5.99 33.69 -13.40
N LEU A 151 5.00 33.47 -12.54
CA LEU A 151 4.75 34.35 -11.39
C LEU A 151 5.90 34.30 -10.38
N LEU A 152 6.46 33.12 -10.09
CA LEU A 152 7.58 32.95 -9.17
C LEU A 152 8.84 33.67 -9.66
N GLN A 153 9.11 33.63 -10.97
CA GLN A 153 10.19 34.40 -11.58
C GLN A 153 9.92 35.91 -11.48
N THR A 154 8.70 36.35 -11.75
CA THR A 154 8.33 37.78 -11.68
C THR A 154 8.44 38.33 -10.26
N LEU A 155 8.01 37.54 -9.28
CA LEU A 155 8.06 37.86 -7.84
C LEU A 155 9.43 37.60 -7.21
N GLN A 156 10.38 37.00 -7.96
CA GLN A 156 11.72 36.64 -7.49
C GLN A 156 11.72 35.72 -6.27
N TYR A 157 10.80 34.74 -6.22
CA TYR A 157 10.73 33.72 -5.18
C TYR A 157 11.49 32.45 -5.60
N LYS A 158 12.83 32.50 -5.52
CA LYS A 158 13.75 31.52 -6.11
C LYS A 158 13.65 30.14 -5.47
N ARG A 159 13.49 30.01 -4.16
CA ARG A 159 13.32 28.68 -3.53
C ARG A 159 12.00 28.01 -3.93
N CYS A 160 10.88 28.73 -3.92
CA CYS A 160 9.58 28.19 -4.37
C CYS A 160 9.60 27.80 -5.86
N LEU A 161 10.36 28.56 -6.66
CA LEU A 161 10.61 28.24 -8.06
C LEU A 161 11.25 26.84 -8.21
N LEU A 162 12.23 26.47 -7.37
CA LEU A 162 12.87 25.15 -7.42
C LEU A 162 11.89 23.98 -7.22
N HIS A 163 10.98 24.09 -6.24
CA HIS A 163 9.99 23.02 -6.00
C HIS A 163 8.96 22.93 -7.11
N THR A 164 8.52 24.09 -7.62
CA THR A 164 7.62 24.15 -8.78
C THR A 164 8.27 23.53 -10.01
N VAL A 165 9.54 23.84 -10.25
CA VAL A 165 10.37 23.26 -11.32
C VAL A 165 10.49 21.74 -11.16
N ASN A 166 10.80 21.24 -9.97
CA ASN A 166 10.89 19.79 -9.72
C ASN A 166 9.54 19.07 -9.92
N ASN A 167 8.44 19.65 -9.44
CA ASN A 167 7.10 19.08 -9.61
C ASN A 167 6.62 19.12 -11.06
N LEU A 168 6.92 20.20 -11.78
CA LEU A 168 6.67 20.33 -13.21
C LEU A 168 7.47 19.29 -14.01
N ALA A 169 8.78 19.19 -13.76
CA ALA A 169 9.64 18.21 -14.41
C ALA A 169 9.16 16.78 -14.14
N SER A 170 8.80 16.45 -12.90
CA SER A 170 8.20 15.15 -12.55
C SER A 170 6.90 14.89 -13.31
N SER A 171 6.03 15.90 -13.42
CA SER A 171 4.75 15.78 -14.14
C SER A 171 4.94 15.61 -15.65
N LEU A 172 5.87 16.34 -16.26
CA LEU A 172 6.25 16.23 -17.67
C LEU A 172 6.87 14.87 -17.98
N ARG A 173 7.79 14.40 -17.13
CA ARG A 173 8.43 13.09 -17.24
C ARG A 173 7.40 11.96 -17.28
N VAL A 174 6.45 11.95 -16.32
CA VAL A 174 5.43 10.89 -16.24
C VAL A 174 4.52 10.84 -17.47
N ILE A 175 4.26 11.98 -18.14
CA ILE A 175 3.47 11.98 -19.38
C ILE A 175 4.31 11.74 -20.64
N GLY A 176 5.60 11.41 -20.49
CA GLY A 176 6.53 11.09 -21.58
C GLY A 176 7.21 12.29 -22.24
N ARG A 177 7.02 13.52 -21.75
CA ARG A 177 7.70 14.74 -22.26
C ARG A 177 9.04 14.93 -21.56
N ILE A 178 9.93 13.95 -21.72
CA ILE A 178 11.16 13.83 -20.92
C ILE A 178 12.20 14.90 -21.29
N ASP A 179 12.34 15.24 -22.57
CA ASP A 179 13.27 16.29 -23.03
C ASP A 179 12.91 17.65 -22.43
N GLU A 180 11.63 17.97 -22.35
CA GLU A 180 11.15 19.23 -21.75
C GLU A 180 11.36 19.24 -20.23
N ALA A 181 11.16 18.11 -19.57
CA ALA A 181 11.46 17.96 -18.14
C ALA A 181 12.95 18.20 -17.87
N LEU A 182 13.84 17.60 -18.67
CA LEU A 182 15.28 17.76 -18.55
C LEU A 182 15.71 19.21 -18.80
N ASP A 183 15.20 19.84 -19.86
CA ASP A 183 15.51 21.21 -20.22
C ASP A 183 15.07 22.20 -19.13
N ILE A 184 13.89 22.02 -18.54
CA ILE A 184 13.42 22.84 -17.42
C ILE A 184 14.36 22.72 -16.20
N LEU A 185 14.80 21.50 -15.86
CA LEU A 185 15.72 21.26 -14.75
C LEU A 185 17.09 21.91 -15.01
N GLN A 186 17.61 21.78 -16.24
CA GLN A 186 18.91 22.33 -16.64
C GLN A 186 18.91 23.87 -16.70
N ARG A 187 17.84 24.48 -17.24
CA ARG A 187 17.69 25.94 -17.31
C ARG A 187 17.68 26.61 -15.93
N HIS A 188 17.28 25.89 -14.89
CA HIS A 188 17.22 26.40 -13.52
C HIS A 188 18.38 25.94 -12.62
N HIS A 189 19.44 25.34 -13.18
CA HIS A 189 20.61 24.90 -12.42
C HIS A 189 21.25 26.04 -11.60
N ASN A 190 21.37 27.24 -12.16
CA ASN A 190 21.93 28.39 -11.46
C ASN A 190 21.13 28.77 -10.20
N VAL A 191 19.80 28.57 -10.22
CA VAL A 191 18.93 28.83 -9.06
C VAL A 191 19.20 27.78 -7.97
N VAL A 192 19.48 26.54 -8.35
CA VAL A 192 19.85 25.48 -7.40
C VAL A 192 21.17 25.83 -6.70
N GLU A 193 22.19 26.22 -7.44
CA GLU A 193 23.48 26.60 -6.86
C GLU A 193 23.40 27.82 -5.96
N GLU A 194 22.52 28.78 -6.28
CA GLU A 194 22.37 30.02 -5.52
C GLU A 194 21.61 29.84 -4.21
N VAL A 195 20.48 29.12 -4.22
CA VAL A 195 19.52 29.15 -3.08
C VAL A 195 19.10 27.79 -2.53
N ALA A 196 19.49 26.66 -3.14
CA ALA A 196 19.02 25.35 -2.69
C ALA A 196 19.69 24.88 -1.40
N THR A 197 18.88 24.39 -0.47
CA THR A 197 19.33 23.57 0.65
C THR A 197 19.85 22.21 0.17
N ASP A 198 20.59 21.48 1.02
CA ASP A 198 21.09 20.13 0.70
C ASP A 198 19.95 19.18 0.28
N VAL A 199 18.78 19.27 0.93
CA VAL A 199 17.59 18.46 0.60
C VAL A 199 17.05 18.79 -0.79
N GLU A 200 16.96 20.09 -1.12
CA GLU A 200 16.42 20.57 -2.39
C GLU A 200 17.36 20.24 -3.55
N ARG A 201 18.68 20.42 -3.33
CA ARG A 201 19.74 20.04 -4.28
C ARG A 201 19.72 18.54 -4.54
N ALA A 202 19.63 17.72 -3.50
CA ALA A 202 19.51 16.27 -3.64
C ALA A 202 18.25 15.86 -4.42
N SER A 203 17.12 16.52 -4.16
CA SER A 203 15.85 16.26 -4.87
C SER A 203 15.95 16.62 -6.36
N TRP A 204 16.66 17.71 -6.69
CA TRP A 204 16.93 18.13 -8.06
C TRP A 204 17.83 17.13 -8.80
N HIS A 205 18.92 16.67 -8.16
CA HIS A 205 19.77 15.59 -8.70
C HIS A 205 18.97 14.29 -8.92
N GLY A 206 18.07 13.95 -7.99
CA GLY A 206 17.18 12.80 -8.14
C GLY A 206 16.23 12.93 -9.33
N ALA A 207 15.70 14.13 -9.59
CA ALA A 207 14.87 14.42 -10.74
C ALA A 207 15.64 14.34 -12.06
N LEU A 208 16.87 14.87 -12.11
CA LEU A 208 17.77 14.71 -13.27
C LEU A 208 18.10 13.24 -13.53
N GLY A 209 18.47 12.50 -12.49
CA GLY A 209 18.75 11.07 -12.58
C GLY A 209 17.58 10.28 -13.13
N ALA A 210 16.35 10.61 -12.72
CA ALA A 210 15.14 10.00 -13.27
C ALA A 210 14.93 10.33 -14.75
N CYS A 211 15.19 11.57 -15.18
CA CYS A 211 15.09 11.96 -16.59
C CYS A 211 16.17 11.27 -17.45
N TYR A 212 17.43 11.26 -17.00
CA TYR A 212 18.50 10.57 -17.70
C TYR A 212 18.26 9.07 -17.84
N ARG A 213 17.69 8.42 -16.82
CA ARG A 213 17.30 7.00 -16.88
C ARG A 213 16.29 6.75 -18.00
N GLU A 214 15.28 7.60 -18.13
CA GLU A 214 14.24 7.43 -19.17
C GLU A 214 14.73 7.79 -20.58
N LEU A 215 15.75 8.64 -20.68
CA LEU A 215 16.49 8.90 -21.93
C LEU A 215 17.56 7.84 -22.22
N GLU A 216 17.60 6.74 -21.46
CA GLU A 216 18.58 5.65 -21.57
C GLU A 216 20.06 6.08 -21.38
N ARG A 217 20.27 7.25 -20.77
CA ARG A 217 21.59 7.78 -20.40
C ARG A 217 22.01 7.26 -19.03
N PHE A 218 22.18 5.95 -18.91
CA PHE A 218 22.33 5.26 -17.63
C PHE A 218 23.56 5.69 -16.82
N GLU A 219 24.67 6.04 -17.48
CA GLU A 219 25.88 6.51 -16.79
C GLU A 219 25.69 7.90 -16.17
N ASP A 220 25.04 8.81 -16.88
CA ASP A 220 24.69 10.13 -16.35
C ASP A 220 23.67 9.99 -15.20
N ALA A 221 22.66 9.14 -15.39
CA ALA A 221 21.68 8.82 -14.35
C ALA A 221 22.33 8.28 -13.08
N ARG A 222 23.34 7.40 -13.23
CA ARG A 222 24.09 6.82 -12.11
C ARG A 222 24.79 7.91 -11.30
N GLN A 223 25.45 8.86 -11.97
CA GLN A 223 26.17 9.95 -11.30
C GLN A 223 25.21 10.87 -10.53
N GLU A 224 24.12 11.31 -11.18
CA GLU A 224 23.13 12.18 -10.55
C GLU A 224 22.44 11.50 -9.36
N LEU A 225 22.09 10.21 -9.46
CA LEU A 225 21.45 9.49 -8.37
C LEU A 225 22.38 9.27 -7.17
N LEU A 226 23.69 9.10 -7.39
CA LEU A 226 24.66 9.03 -6.29
C LEU A 226 24.75 10.36 -5.52
N LEU A 227 24.75 11.49 -6.23
CA LEU A 227 24.70 12.82 -5.60
C LEU A 227 23.39 13.02 -4.81
N ALA A 228 22.27 12.53 -5.35
CA ALA A 228 20.99 12.56 -4.66
C ALA A 228 20.98 11.71 -3.38
N ILE A 229 21.52 10.48 -3.43
CA ILE A 229 21.65 9.59 -2.26
C ILE A 229 22.50 10.27 -1.18
N GLU A 230 23.71 10.72 -1.53
CA GLU A 230 24.63 11.34 -0.58
C GLU A 230 24.02 12.60 0.06
N GLY A 231 23.34 13.43 -0.72
CA GLY A 231 22.68 14.63 -0.21
C GLY A 231 21.48 14.31 0.70
N HIS A 232 20.69 13.29 0.39
CA HIS A 232 19.57 12.87 1.23
C HIS A 232 20.03 12.20 2.54
N GLU A 233 21.08 11.37 2.51
CA GLU A 233 21.64 10.79 3.72
C GLU A 233 22.26 11.86 4.64
N ARG A 234 23.05 12.78 4.08
CA ARG A 234 23.64 13.89 4.85
C ARG A 234 22.59 14.78 5.51
N SER A 235 21.47 15.00 4.85
CA SER A 235 20.37 15.83 5.35
C SER A 235 19.37 15.08 6.25
N GLY A 236 19.55 13.76 6.44
CA GLY A 236 18.60 12.93 7.18
C GLY A 236 17.24 12.79 6.51
N ASN A 237 17.14 13.04 5.20
CA ASN A 237 15.91 12.86 4.43
C ASN A 237 15.77 11.40 3.98
N ASP A 238 15.40 10.53 4.92
CA ASP A 238 15.20 9.10 4.68
C ASP A 238 14.22 8.81 3.52
N ALA A 239 13.17 9.62 3.36
CA ALA A 239 12.21 9.44 2.27
C ALA A 239 12.86 9.64 0.89
N GLY A 240 13.64 10.72 0.75
CA GLY A 240 14.38 11.00 -0.48
C GLY A 240 15.45 9.93 -0.75
N ALA A 241 16.16 9.50 0.29
CA ALA A 241 17.18 8.46 0.17
C ALA A 241 16.58 7.13 -0.33
N ALA A 242 15.46 6.68 0.24
CA ALA A 242 14.80 5.45 -0.18
C ALA A 242 14.38 5.47 -1.67
N VAL A 243 13.80 6.58 -2.13
CA VAL A 243 13.42 6.76 -3.55
C VAL A 243 14.66 6.77 -4.44
N SER A 244 15.71 7.49 -4.06
CA SER A 244 16.94 7.56 -4.85
C SER A 244 17.66 6.21 -4.93
N TYR A 245 17.69 5.43 -3.84
CA TYR A 245 18.20 4.05 -3.86
C TYR A 245 17.39 3.15 -4.80
N SER A 246 16.06 3.22 -4.79
CA SER A 246 15.24 2.41 -5.70
C SER A 246 15.49 2.80 -7.16
N ASN A 247 15.60 4.09 -7.47
CA ASN A 247 15.91 4.55 -8.83
C ASN A 247 17.34 4.16 -9.25
N TYR A 248 18.29 4.20 -8.32
CA TYR A 248 19.66 3.77 -8.54
C TYR A 248 19.73 2.27 -8.84
N GLY A 249 18.98 1.45 -8.11
CA GLY A 249 18.83 0.02 -8.39
C GLY A 249 18.32 -0.26 -9.82
N ASN A 250 17.32 0.50 -10.28
CA ASN A 250 16.83 0.40 -11.67
C ASN A 250 17.93 0.69 -12.68
N VAL A 251 18.73 1.76 -12.47
CA VAL A 251 19.85 2.13 -13.36
C VAL A 251 20.93 1.05 -13.36
N LEU A 252 21.28 0.49 -12.20
CA LEU A 252 22.28 -0.56 -12.09
C LEU A 252 21.88 -1.83 -12.87
N LEU A 253 20.60 -2.20 -12.87
CA LEU A 253 20.12 -3.30 -13.70
C LEU A 253 20.36 -3.07 -15.19
N HIS A 254 20.11 -1.85 -15.70
CA HIS A 254 20.39 -1.51 -17.09
C HIS A 254 21.89 -1.50 -17.42
N LEU A 255 22.74 -1.19 -16.44
CA LEU A 255 24.20 -1.28 -16.58
C LEU A 255 24.73 -2.72 -16.41
N GLY A 256 23.86 -3.69 -16.10
CA GLY A 256 24.24 -5.09 -15.91
C GLY A 256 24.78 -5.43 -14.52
N ASP A 257 24.71 -4.50 -13.56
CA ASP A 257 25.12 -4.72 -12.17
C ASP A 257 23.95 -5.19 -11.31
N ALA A 258 23.65 -6.48 -11.41
CA ALA A 258 22.55 -7.10 -10.68
C ALA A 258 22.80 -7.20 -9.16
N GLU A 259 24.07 -7.25 -8.72
CA GLU A 259 24.40 -7.34 -7.29
C GLU A 259 24.25 -5.97 -6.62
N GLY A 260 24.80 -4.92 -7.21
CA GLY A 260 24.59 -3.56 -6.72
C GLY A 260 23.12 -3.15 -6.74
N ALA A 261 22.35 -3.60 -7.74
CA ALA A 261 20.90 -3.35 -7.76
C ALA A 261 20.17 -3.99 -6.57
N LEU A 262 20.51 -5.24 -6.22
CA LEU A 262 19.94 -5.92 -5.06
C LEU A 262 20.26 -5.17 -3.76
N GLU A 263 21.52 -4.74 -3.59
CA GLU A 263 21.92 -3.95 -2.43
C GLU A 263 21.13 -2.64 -2.34
N ALA A 264 20.96 -1.94 -3.47
CA ALA A 264 20.21 -0.69 -3.53
C ALA A 264 18.73 -0.89 -3.15
N TYR A 265 18.06 -1.92 -3.67
CA TYR A 265 16.68 -2.22 -3.32
C TYR A 265 16.52 -2.64 -1.86
N GLN A 266 17.46 -3.44 -1.32
CA GLN A 266 17.45 -3.83 0.09
C GLN A 266 17.64 -2.61 1.01
N ARG A 267 18.54 -1.68 0.65
CA ARG A 267 18.71 -0.41 1.36
C ARG A 267 17.43 0.41 1.34
N SER A 268 16.84 0.61 0.17
CA SER A 268 15.55 1.29 -0.01
C SER A 268 14.45 0.69 0.87
N ALA A 269 14.22 -0.62 0.77
CA ALA A 269 13.24 -1.34 1.58
C ALA A 269 13.49 -1.19 3.08
N SER A 270 14.75 -1.30 3.53
CA SER A 270 15.09 -1.16 4.95
C SER A 270 14.75 0.23 5.50
N ILE A 271 14.93 1.28 4.70
CA ILE A 271 14.61 2.66 5.08
C ILE A 271 13.09 2.83 5.17
N ASP A 272 12.36 2.33 4.18
CA ASP A 272 10.90 2.44 4.13
C ASP A 272 10.22 1.64 5.25
N VAL A 273 10.74 0.47 5.62
CA VAL A 273 10.27 -0.28 6.79
C VAL A 273 10.44 0.54 8.07
N ARG A 274 11.61 1.15 8.29
CA ARG A 274 11.86 2.00 9.48
C ARG A 274 10.98 3.24 9.52
N ARG A 275 10.65 3.79 8.35
CA ARG A 275 9.74 4.94 8.19
C ARG A 275 8.26 4.59 8.34
N GLY A 276 7.89 3.31 8.41
CA GLY A 276 6.49 2.89 8.39
C GLY A 276 5.82 3.14 7.04
N SER A 277 6.55 2.95 5.94
CA SER A 277 6.06 3.08 4.55
C SER A 277 5.99 1.70 3.86
N PRO A 278 5.07 0.81 4.28
CA PRO A 278 5.02 -0.60 3.85
C PRO A 278 4.81 -0.76 2.34
N GLN A 279 4.06 0.13 1.68
CA GLN A 279 3.86 0.11 0.22
C GLN A 279 5.16 0.34 -0.56
N SER A 280 5.95 1.33 -0.16
CA SER A 280 7.25 1.63 -0.80
C SER A 280 8.25 0.51 -0.54
N ALA A 281 8.28 -0.03 0.68
CA ALA A 281 9.09 -1.20 1.01
C ALA A 281 8.74 -2.42 0.15
N ALA A 282 7.45 -2.74 0.00
CA ALA A 282 6.99 -3.85 -0.82
C ALA A 282 7.32 -3.67 -2.30
N THR A 283 7.26 -2.44 -2.82
CA THR A 283 7.71 -2.12 -4.18
C THR A 283 9.20 -2.40 -4.37
N ALA A 284 10.05 -1.91 -3.45
CA ALA A 284 11.49 -2.14 -3.51
C ALA A 284 11.85 -3.63 -3.41
N LEU A 285 11.20 -4.38 -2.51
CA LEU A 285 11.37 -5.83 -2.38
C LEU A 285 10.88 -6.57 -3.63
N SER A 286 9.75 -6.16 -4.23
CA SER A 286 9.25 -6.75 -5.48
C SER A 286 10.24 -6.53 -6.64
N ASN A 287 10.87 -5.35 -6.71
CA ASN A 287 11.95 -5.10 -7.68
C ASN A 287 13.18 -5.98 -7.43
N ALA A 288 13.59 -6.17 -6.18
CA ALA A 288 14.66 -7.12 -5.84
C ALA A 288 14.31 -8.56 -6.24
N ALA A 289 13.05 -8.98 -6.06
CA ALA A 289 12.58 -10.29 -6.46
C ALA A 289 12.62 -10.50 -7.99
N ILE A 290 12.37 -9.46 -8.79
CA ILE A 290 12.55 -9.53 -10.26
C ILE A 290 14.01 -9.84 -10.61
N VAL A 291 14.98 -9.28 -9.87
CA VAL A 291 16.40 -9.59 -10.10
C VAL A 291 16.69 -11.06 -9.83
N TYR A 292 16.21 -11.60 -8.71
CA TYR A 292 16.34 -13.03 -8.41
C TYR A 292 15.62 -13.90 -9.45
N TYR A 293 14.42 -13.52 -9.85
CA TYR A 293 13.65 -14.21 -10.89
C TYR A 293 14.41 -14.26 -12.23
N ASN A 294 15.01 -13.15 -12.65
CA ASN A 294 15.80 -13.05 -13.87
C ASN A 294 17.11 -13.85 -13.80
N LYS A 295 17.70 -14.00 -12.61
CA LYS A 295 18.83 -14.90 -12.35
C LYS A 295 18.42 -16.39 -12.34
N GLY A 296 17.12 -16.69 -12.32
CA GLY A 296 16.59 -18.05 -12.15
C GLY A 296 16.67 -18.54 -10.69
N GLU A 297 16.87 -17.65 -9.72
CA GLU A 297 16.91 -17.93 -8.29
C GLU A 297 15.50 -17.83 -7.68
N TYR A 298 14.58 -18.70 -8.13
CA TYR A 298 13.16 -18.59 -7.83
C TYR A 298 12.82 -18.75 -6.33
N ALA A 299 13.60 -19.52 -5.59
CA ALA A 299 13.41 -19.68 -4.14
C ALA A 299 13.66 -18.37 -3.38
N GLU A 300 14.71 -17.62 -3.74
CA GLU A 300 14.98 -16.31 -3.15
C GLU A 300 13.97 -15.26 -3.61
N ALA A 301 13.55 -15.30 -4.88
CA ALA A 301 12.49 -14.45 -5.39
C ALA A 301 11.19 -14.63 -4.57
N LEU A 302 10.76 -15.88 -4.33
CA LEU A 302 9.60 -16.16 -3.48
C LEU A 302 9.80 -15.67 -2.05
N ARG A 303 10.97 -15.90 -1.45
CA ARG A 303 11.27 -15.45 -0.08
C ARG A 303 11.10 -13.94 0.07
N VAL A 304 11.64 -13.17 -0.86
CA VAL A 304 11.56 -11.70 -0.88
C VAL A 304 10.13 -11.22 -1.15
N LEU A 305 9.39 -11.90 -2.04
CA LEU A 305 8.00 -11.56 -2.32
C LEU A 305 7.06 -11.87 -1.15
N PHE A 306 7.30 -12.94 -0.40
CA PHE A 306 6.56 -13.23 0.83
C PHE A 306 6.78 -12.15 1.89
N ASP A 307 8.02 -11.69 2.04
CA ASP A 307 8.37 -10.57 2.93
C ASP A 307 7.64 -9.28 2.51
N ALA A 308 7.67 -8.95 1.22
CA ALA A 308 6.93 -7.82 0.65
C ALA A 308 5.43 -7.91 0.91
N ARG A 309 4.84 -9.10 0.66
CA ARG A 309 3.41 -9.36 0.88
C ARG A 309 3.03 -9.25 2.35
N GLN A 310 3.87 -9.75 3.26
CA GLN A 310 3.65 -9.70 4.70
C GLN A 310 3.63 -8.25 5.21
N HIS A 311 4.51 -7.38 4.71
CA HIS A 311 4.48 -5.95 5.05
C HIS A 311 3.15 -5.28 4.66
N LEU A 312 2.60 -5.63 3.50
CA LEU A 312 1.29 -5.15 3.05
C LEU A 312 0.13 -5.76 3.86
N GLU A 313 0.28 -7.01 4.32
CA GLU A 313 -0.65 -7.71 5.23
C GLU A 313 -0.77 -7.04 6.58
N HIS A 314 0.34 -6.79 7.24
CA HIS A 314 0.34 -6.12 8.52
C HIS A 314 -0.19 -4.67 8.45
N ALA A 315 -0.07 -4.03 7.28
CA ALA A 315 -0.57 -2.68 7.05
C ALA A 315 -2.03 -2.60 6.59
N ASN A 316 -2.71 -3.74 6.40
CA ASN A 316 -4.05 -3.83 5.79
C ASN A 316 -4.15 -3.18 4.40
N LEU A 317 -3.03 -3.14 3.66
CA LEU A 317 -2.94 -2.62 2.30
C LEU A 317 -3.13 -3.76 1.30
N TYR A 318 -4.35 -4.29 1.23
CA TYR A 318 -4.67 -5.45 0.37
C TYR A 318 -4.70 -5.09 -1.11
N ALA A 319 -5.19 -3.89 -1.46
CA ALA A 319 -5.27 -3.44 -2.85
C ALA A 319 -3.86 -3.30 -3.47
N GLU A 320 -2.90 -2.83 -2.67
CA GLU A 320 -1.51 -2.59 -3.04
C GLU A 320 -0.69 -3.88 -3.24
N ARG A 321 -1.26 -5.05 -2.98
CA ARG A 321 -0.59 -6.36 -3.19
C ARG A 321 -0.59 -6.83 -4.62
N ALA A 322 -1.39 -6.21 -5.48
CA ALA A 322 -1.61 -6.64 -6.85
C ALA A 322 -0.30 -7.02 -7.56
N TYR A 323 0.71 -6.14 -7.48
CA TYR A 323 1.99 -6.34 -8.14
C TYR A 323 2.82 -7.46 -7.50
N THR A 324 2.85 -7.53 -6.17
CA THR A 324 3.55 -8.59 -5.44
C THR A 324 2.93 -9.96 -5.72
N ASP A 325 1.60 -10.07 -5.74
CA ASP A 325 0.88 -11.30 -6.04
C ASP A 325 1.07 -11.75 -7.50
N LEU A 326 1.09 -10.80 -8.44
CA LEU A 326 1.46 -11.08 -9.84
C LEU A 326 2.86 -11.68 -9.93
N MET A 327 3.83 -11.13 -9.21
CA MET A 327 5.21 -11.63 -9.22
C MET A 327 5.34 -12.99 -8.52
N LEU A 328 4.58 -13.23 -7.44
CA LEU A 328 4.47 -14.56 -6.83
C LEU A 328 3.93 -15.57 -7.83
N ALA A 329 2.83 -15.25 -8.52
CA ALA A 329 2.21 -16.11 -9.52
C ALA A 329 3.19 -16.48 -10.64
N ARG A 330 3.91 -15.51 -11.19
CA ARG A 330 4.95 -15.73 -12.21
C ARG A 330 6.07 -16.64 -11.72
N THR A 331 6.50 -16.46 -10.47
CA THR A 331 7.57 -17.27 -9.88
C THR A 331 7.12 -18.71 -9.62
N TYR A 332 5.89 -18.91 -9.12
CA TYR A 332 5.29 -20.24 -8.99
C TYR A 332 5.13 -20.95 -10.32
N ARG A 333 4.67 -20.23 -11.35
CA ARG A 333 4.58 -20.75 -12.72
C ARG A 333 5.93 -21.21 -13.24
N ALA A 334 6.99 -20.42 -13.02
CA ALA A 334 8.34 -20.77 -13.45
C ALA A 334 8.86 -22.06 -12.77
N LEU A 335 8.43 -22.32 -11.54
CA LEU A 335 8.71 -23.54 -10.78
C LEU A 335 7.79 -24.73 -11.12
N GLY A 336 6.79 -24.54 -11.97
CA GLY A 336 5.84 -25.59 -12.38
C GLY A 336 4.65 -25.80 -11.44
N PHE A 337 4.42 -24.90 -10.47
CA PHE A 337 3.25 -24.93 -9.59
C PHE A 337 2.07 -24.17 -10.23
N TYR A 338 1.53 -24.72 -11.32
CA TYR A 338 0.53 -24.04 -12.16
C TYR A 338 -0.79 -23.73 -11.44
N ASP A 339 -1.27 -24.64 -10.58
CA ASP A 339 -2.52 -24.42 -9.82
C ASP A 339 -2.41 -23.20 -8.90
N ARG A 340 -1.31 -23.11 -8.14
CA ARG A 340 -1.04 -21.96 -7.26
C ARG A 340 -0.82 -20.67 -8.05
N ALA A 341 -0.11 -20.75 -9.18
CA ALA A 341 0.07 -19.59 -10.04
C ALA A 341 -1.27 -19.05 -10.54
N THR A 342 -2.19 -19.93 -10.95
CA THR A 342 -3.53 -19.57 -11.42
C THR A 342 -4.36 -18.90 -10.32
N GLU A 343 -4.31 -19.42 -9.08
CA GLU A 343 -4.96 -18.80 -7.92
C GLU A 343 -4.41 -17.39 -7.65
N LEU A 344 -3.09 -17.24 -7.62
CA LEU A 344 -2.44 -15.95 -7.37
C LEU A 344 -2.68 -14.94 -8.49
N TYR A 345 -2.75 -15.36 -9.76
CA TYR A 345 -3.14 -14.43 -10.83
C TYR A 345 -4.55 -13.88 -10.63
N ARG A 346 -5.51 -14.69 -10.17
CA ARG A 346 -6.87 -14.21 -9.87
C ARG A 346 -6.86 -13.19 -8.73
N LEU A 347 -6.14 -13.49 -7.64
CA LEU A 347 -5.98 -12.56 -6.53
C LEU A 347 -5.31 -11.24 -6.95
N ALA A 348 -4.31 -11.31 -7.82
CA ALA A 348 -3.64 -10.14 -8.37
C ALA A 348 -4.60 -9.27 -9.20
N ILE A 349 -5.48 -9.87 -10.02
CA ILE A 349 -6.51 -9.14 -10.79
C ILE A 349 -7.50 -8.44 -9.85
N GLU A 350 -8.00 -9.14 -8.83
CA GLU A 350 -8.95 -8.58 -7.85
C GLU A 350 -8.34 -7.40 -7.07
N SER A 351 -7.09 -7.56 -6.63
CA SER A 351 -6.34 -6.52 -5.93
C SER A 351 -6.06 -5.32 -6.84
N ALA A 352 -5.66 -5.56 -8.09
CA ALA A 352 -5.38 -4.52 -9.07
C ALA A 352 -6.62 -3.68 -9.37
N ARG A 353 -7.78 -4.32 -9.56
CA ARG A 353 -9.07 -3.62 -9.75
C ARG A 353 -9.44 -2.77 -8.56
N SER A 354 -9.23 -3.30 -7.36
CA SER A 354 -9.48 -2.59 -6.10
C SER A 354 -8.56 -1.37 -5.93
N ALA A 355 -7.31 -1.47 -6.39
CA ALA A 355 -6.33 -0.39 -6.40
C ALA A 355 -6.47 0.58 -7.59
N ASN A 356 -7.35 0.29 -8.56
CA ASN A 356 -7.41 0.96 -9.85
C ASN A 356 -6.04 0.96 -10.59
N ASP A 357 -5.26 -0.11 -10.41
CA ASP A 357 -3.98 -0.35 -11.06
C ASP A 357 -4.18 -1.12 -12.37
N VAL A 358 -4.48 -0.37 -13.42
CA VAL A 358 -4.74 -0.91 -14.77
C VAL A 358 -3.52 -1.65 -15.32
N LEU A 359 -2.30 -1.20 -15.02
CA LEU A 359 -1.09 -1.82 -15.53
C LEU A 359 -0.95 -3.25 -15.01
N THR A 360 -1.06 -3.42 -13.69
CA THR A 360 -0.97 -4.72 -13.05
C THR A 360 -2.16 -5.61 -13.40
N GLU A 361 -3.36 -5.04 -13.51
CA GLU A 361 -4.55 -5.78 -13.98
C GLU A 361 -4.30 -6.40 -15.35
N VAL A 362 -3.91 -5.61 -16.34
CA VAL A 362 -3.63 -6.10 -17.70
C VAL A 362 -2.54 -7.16 -17.67
N GLN A 363 -1.49 -6.95 -16.87
CA GLN A 363 -0.40 -7.92 -16.72
C GLN A 363 -0.86 -9.26 -16.15
N ALA A 364 -1.70 -9.23 -15.12
CA ALA A 364 -2.23 -10.43 -14.48
C ALA A 364 -3.24 -11.16 -15.36
N VAL A 365 -4.14 -10.42 -16.03
CA VAL A 365 -5.13 -10.98 -16.97
C VAL A 365 -4.45 -11.73 -18.12
N TYR A 366 -3.47 -11.13 -18.80
CA TYR A 366 -2.83 -11.83 -19.92
C TYR A 366 -2.00 -13.03 -19.43
N SER A 367 -1.38 -12.93 -18.25
CA SER A 367 -0.57 -14.03 -17.69
C SER A 367 -1.46 -15.21 -17.31
N LEU A 368 -2.65 -14.96 -16.75
CA LEU A 368 -3.67 -15.96 -16.49
C LEU A 368 -4.21 -16.58 -17.78
N ALA A 369 -4.54 -15.73 -18.77
CA ALA A 369 -5.06 -16.18 -20.06
C ALA A 369 -4.07 -17.08 -20.81
N ASP A 370 -2.77 -16.74 -20.81
CA ASP A 370 -1.72 -17.58 -21.38
C ASP A 370 -1.56 -18.92 -20.64
N GLU A 371 -1.82 -18.96 -19.34
CA GLU A 371 -1.74 -20.18 -18.54
C GLU A 371 -2.91 -21.13 -18.84
N ILE A 372 -4.13 -20.61 -18.91
CA ILE A 372 -5.33 -21.45 -19.05
C ILE A 372 -5.73 -21.74 -20.51
N ARG A 373 -5.19 -21.02 -21.51
CA ARG A 373 -5.62 -21.14 -22.93
C ARG A 373 -5.58 -22.54 -23.55
N GLU A 374 -4.78 -23.45 -23.00
CA GLU A 374 -4.71 -24.85 -23.46
C GLU A 374 -5.81 -25.73 -22.84
N HIS A 375 -6.24 -25.42 -21.63
CA HIS A 375 -7.19 -26.23 -20.85
C HIS A 375 -8.61 -25.67 -20.88
N ASP A 376 -8.75 -24.34 -20.91
CA ASP A 376 -10.01 -23.61 -20.94
C ASP A 376 -9.88 -22.37 -21.85
N PRO A 377 -9.91 -22.57 -23.19
CA PRO A 377 -9.74 -21.47 -24.14
C PRO A 377 -10.92 -20.49 -24.15
N GLU A 378 -12.12 -20.93 -23.76
CA GLU A 378 -13.30 -20.06 -23.65
C GLU A 378 -13.15 -19.09 -22.49
N GLU A 379 -12.69 -19.57 -21.33
CA GLU A 379 -12.39 -18.68 -20.20
C GLU A 379 -11.23 -17.73 -20.52
N ALA A 380 -10.16 -18.25 -21.13
CA ALA A 380 -9.04 -17.44 -21.57
C ALA A 380 -9.50 -16.28 -22.48
N HIS A 381 -10.43 -16.57 -23.41
CA HIS A 381 -11.00 -15.58 -24.31
C HIS A 381 -11.84 -14.55 -23.57
N ARG A 382 -12.70 -14.97 -22.66
CA ARG A 382 -13.53 -14.06 -21.85
C ARG A 382 -12.65 -13.06 -21.09
N ILE A 383 -11.69 -13.53 -20.29
CA ILE A 383 -10.89 -12.63 -19.44
C ILE A 383 -10.00 -11.70 -20.27
N ILE A 384 -9.38 -12.18 -21.35
CA ILE A 384 -8.47 -11.34 -22.13
C ILE A 384 -9.22 -10.26 -22.92
N THR A 385 -10.49 -10.51 -23.30
CA THR A 385 -11.32 -9.51 -23.97
C THR A 385 -11.70 -8.35 -23.07
N GLU A 386 -11.73 -8.52 -21.75
CA GLU A 386 -12.01 -7.45 -20.78
C GLU A 386 -10.96 -6.34 -20.82
N VAL A 387 -9.72 -6.68 -21.17
CA VAL A 387 -8.59 -5.73 -21.19
C VAL A 387 -8.24 -5.18 -22.58
N LEU A 388 -8.86 -5.71 -23.65
CA LEU A 388 -8.67 -5.18 -25.01
C LEU A 388 -9.08 -3.70 -25.16
N PRO A 389 -10.11 -3.17 -24.49
CA PRO A 389 -10.44 -1.73 -24.59
C PRO A 389 -9.32 -0.80 -24.13
N TYR A 390 -8.30 -1.29 -23.42
CA TYR A 390 -7.14 -0.49 -23.02
C TYR A 390 -6.09 -0.33 -24.13
N THR A 391 -6.30 -0.88 -25.34
CA THR A 391 -5.35 -0.79 -26.47
C THR A 391 -4.94 0.62 -26.85
N ASP A 392 -5.81 1.61 -26.66
CA ASP A 392 -5.57 2.99 -27.08
C ASP A 392 -4.72 3.79 -26.08
N ARG A 393 -4.40 3.21 -24.91
CA ARG A 393 -3.56 3.86 -23.91
C ARG A 393 -2.08 3.71 -24.28
N SER A 394 -1.45 4.82 -24.65
CA SER A 394 -0.04 4.86 -25.05
C SER A 394 0.91 4.27 -23.99
N GLU A 395 0.60 4.47 -22.70
CA GLU A 395 1.38 3.92 -21.58
C GLU A 395 1.36 2.39 -21.48
N LEU A 396 0.39 1.72 -22.12
CA LEU A 396 0.25 0.26 -22.09
C LEU A 396 0.75 -0.41 -23.37
N ALA A 397 1.29 0.36 -24.33
CA ALA A 397 1.63 -0.14 -25.66
C ALA A 397 2.48 -1.41 -25.62
N ILE A 398 3.52 -1.47 -24.78
CA ILE A 398 4.41 -2.65 -24.68
C ILE A 398 3.64 -3.89 -24.22
N ILE A 399 2.85 -3.76 -23.16
CA ILE A 399 2.11 -4.90 -22.62
C ILE A 399 1.00 -5.32 -23.57
N MET A 400 0.34 -4.38 -24.24
CA MET A 400 -0.70 -4.68 -25.22
C MET A 400 -0.16 -5.47 -26.43
N THR A 401 1.13 -5.39 -26.75
CA THR A 401 1.78 -6.30 -27.71
C THR A 401 1.66 -7.74 -27.24
N SER A 402 2.01 -7.99 -25.98
CA SER A 402 1.94 -9.33 -25.35
C SER A 402 0.49 -9.82 -25.23
N VAL A 403 -0.44 -8.95 -24.84
CA VAL A 403 -1.89 -9.25 -24.81
C VAL A 403 -2.36 -9.69 -26.19
N THR A 404 -2.01 -8.94 -27.24
CA THR A 404 -2.42 -9.21 -28.62
C THR A 404 -1.89 -10.56 -29.11
N ILE A 405 -0.64 -10.89 -28.78
CA ILE A 405 -0.03 -12.19 -29.11
C ILE A 405 -0.78 -13.33 -28.41
N VAL A 406 -1.02 -13.23 -27.10
CA VAL A 406 -1.74 -14.27 -26.35
C VAL A 406 -3.18 -14.42 -26.87
N TYR A 407 -3.85 -13.29 -27.15
CA TYR A 407 -5.19 -13.28 -27.73
C TYR A 407 -5.25 -14.03 -29.07
N SER A 408 -4.29 -13.80 -29.96
CA SER A 408 -4.22 -14.53 -31.24
C SER A 408 -4.07 -16.05 -31.03
N GLN A 409 -3.30 -16.48 -30.03
CA GLN A 409 -3.11 -17.90 -29.71
C GLN A 409 -4.37 -18.52 -29.13
N ILE A 410 -5.14 -17.77 -28.33
CA ILE A 410 -6.45 -18.19 -27.82
C ILE A 410 -7.44 -18.34 -28.97
N LEU A 411 -7.51 -17.37 -29.89
CA LEU A 411 -8.36 -17.45 -31.07
C LEU A 411 -8.05 -18.68 -31.93
N MET A 412 -6.77 -19.03 -32.09
CA MET A 412 -6.39 -20.28 -32.77
C MET A 412 -6.93 -21.53 -32.07
N ARG A 413 -7.06 -21.53 -30.74
CA ARG A 413 -7.62 -22.66 -29.97
C ARG A 413 -9.14 -22.76 -30.08
N LEU A 414 -9.79 -21.63 -30.33
CA LEU A 414 -11.22 -21.53 -30.61
C LEU A 414 -11.57 -21.70 -32.10
N ASP A 415 -10.61 -22.15 -32.92
CA ASP A 415 -10.76 -22.31 -34.39
C ASP A 415 -11.12 -21.01 -35.14
N ARG A 416 -10.82 -19.85 -34.55
CA ARG A 416 -10.98 -18.50 -35.12
C ARG A 416 -9.67 -18.01 -35.74
N THR A 417 -9.09 -18.84 -36.60
CA THR A 417 -7.72 -18.68 -37.08
C THR A 417 -7.51 -17.54 -38.08
N GLU A 418 -8.51 -17.19 -38.89
CA GLU A 418 -8.43 -16.04 -39.80
C GLU A 418 -8.30 -14.72 -39.03
N GLU A 419 -9.07 -14.58 -37.95
CA GLU A 419 -8.98 -13.42 -37.04
C GLU A 419 -7.61 -13.37 -36.37
N ALA A 420 -7.11 -14.51 -35.88
CA ALA A 420 -5.77 -14.60 -35.29
C ALA A 420 -4.68 -14.16 -36.27
N PHE A 421 -4.76 -14.58 -37.53
CA PHE A 421 -3.80 -14.20 -38.56
C PHE A 421 -3.84 -12.72 -38.89
N HIS A 422 -5.06 -12.17 -39.04
CA HIS A 422 -5.25 -10.75 -39.29
C HIS A 422 -4.59 -9.90 -38.19
N ILE A 423 -4.83 -10.25 -36.93
CA ILE A 423 -4.27 -9.56 -35.77
C ILE A 423 -2.73 -9.61 -35.76
N LEU A 424 -2.14 -10.79 -35.97
CA LEU A 424 -0.68 -10.95 -36.01
C LEU A 424 -0.04 -10.19 -37.17
N THR A 425 -0.69 -10.19 -38.34
CA THR A 425 -0.19 -9.49 -39.54
C THR A 425 -0.25 -7.99 -39.37
N GLU A 426 -1.32 -7.47 -38.78
CA GLU A 426 -1.44 -6.05 -38.44
C GLU A 426 -0.38 -5.62 -37.42
N LEU A 427 -0.14 -6.43 -36.39
CA LEU A 427 0.91 -6.16 -35.40
C LEU A 427 2.31 -6.12 -36.04
N ARG A 428 2.62 -7.06 -36.95
CA ARG A 428 3.88 -7.05 -37.71
C ARG A 428 3.99 -5.83 -38.61
N ARG A 429 2.93 -5.49 -39.35
CA ARG A 429 2.87 -4.30 -40.22
C ARG A 429 3.18 -3.03 -39.44
N GLN A 430 2.63 -2.88 -38.25
CA GLN A 430 2.89 -1.72 -37.38
C GLN A 430 4.37 -1.58 -37.01
N GLY A 431 5.05 -2.70 -36.76
CA GLY A 431 6.49 -2.75 -36.54
C GLY A 431 7.31 -2.40 -37.77
N ASP A 432 6.97 -2.99 -38.92
CA ASP A 432 7.68 -2.81 -40.19
C ASP A 432 7.58 -1.36 -40.70
N GLU A 433 6.43 -0.71 -40.51
CA GLU A 433 6.19 0.70 -40.85
C GLU A 433 6.80 1.68 -39.84
N GLY A 434 7.39 1.18 -38.74
CA GLY A 434 7.95 2.01 -37.68
C GLY A 434 6.91 2.77 -36.86
N THR A 435 5.61 2.48 -37.06
CA THR A 435 4.50 3.06 -36.27
C THR A 435 4.46 2.50 -34.84
N ARG A 436 5.14 1.38 -34.59
CA ARG A 436 5.33 0.79 -33.28
C ARG A 436 6.76 0.27 -33.14
N HIS A 437 7.44 0.65 -32.07
CA HIS A 437 8.76 0.10 -31.76
C HIS A 437 8.60 -1.19 -30.96
N PHE A 438 9.26 -2.27 -31.40
CA PHE A 438 9.31 -3.52 -30.65
C PHE A 438 10.67 -3.70 -29.98
N ASP A 439 10.65 -4.02 -28.69
CA ASP A 439 11.84 -4.49 -27.99
C ASP A 439 12.27 -5.90 -28.48
N VAL A 440 13.40 -6.38 -27.97
CA VAL A 440 13.98 -7.66 -28.38
C VAL A 440 13.08 -8.85 -28.01
N ASP A 441 12.41 -8.79 -26.86
CA ASP A 441 11.53 -9.85 -26.36
C ASP A 441 10.20 -9.88 -27.10
N GLU A 442 9.63 -8.71 -27.43
CA GLU A 442 8.42 -8.55 -28.23
C GLU A 442 8.61 -9.12 -29.64
N ARG A 443 9.73 -8.80 -30.31
CA ARG A 443 10.05 -9.38 -31.62
C ARG A 443 10.15 -10.90 -31.55
N ARG A 444 10.85 -11.43 -30.54
CA ARG A 444 10.93 -12.88 -30.33
C ARG A 444 9.54 -13.50 -30.14
N ASN A 445 8.70 -12.88 -29.31
CA ASN A 445 7.35 -13.38 -29.02
C ASN A 445 6.45 -13.34 -30.27
N LEU A 446 6.61 -12.31 -31.11
CA LEU A 446 5.91 -12.21 -32.39
C LEU A 446 6.32 -13.32 -33.36
N HIS A 447 7.63 -13.55 -33.54
CA HIS A 447 8.15 -14.68 -34.30
C HIS A 447 7.65 -16.03 -33.76
N HIS A 448 7.62 -16.19 -32.44
CA HIS A 448 7.07 -17.39 -31.80
C HIS A 448 5.57 -17.60 -32.12
N ALA A 449 4.78 -16.52 -32.16
CA ALA A 449 3.36 -16.56 -32.50
C ALA A 449 3.13 -16.96 -33.97
N PHE A 450 3.83 -16.31 -34.91
CA PHE A 450 3.80 -16.70 -36.33
C PHE A 450 4.27 -18.14 -36.56
N GLY A 451 5.32 -18.57 -35.87
CA GLY A 451 5.78 -19.95 -35.91
C GLY A 451 4.69 -20.93 -35.46
N SER A 452 3.95 -20.60 -34.39
CA SER A 452 2.84 -21.42 -33.90
C SER A 452 1.66 -21.44 -34.89
N TYR A 453 1.35 -20.30 -35.50
CA TYR A 453 0.36 -20.18 -36.57
C TYR A 453 0.69 -21.08 -37.77
N HIS A 454 1.92 -21.01 -38.27
CA HIS A 454 2.36 -21.84 -39.40
C HIS A 454 2.39 -23.33 -39.07
N MET A 455 2.69 -23.72 -37.83
CA MET A 455 2.58 -25.11 -37.39
C MET A 455 1.13 -25.62 -37.42
N TYR A 456 0.16 -24.81 -37.00
CA TYR A 456 -1.27 -25.19 -37.02
C TYR A 456 -1.71 -25.57 -38.44
N TYR A 457 -1.31 -24.79 -39.44
CA TYR A 457 -1.57 -25.04 -40.86
C TYR A 457 -0.59 -25.99 -41.55
N ARG A 458 0.33 -26.61 -40.80
CA ARG A 458 1.39 -27.50 -41.35
C ARG A 458 2.24 -26.85 -42.44
N ASN A 459 2.40 -25.52 -42.40
CA ASN A 459 3.34 -24.80 -43.25
C ASN A 459 4.75 -24.86 -42.63
N TRP A 460 5.34 -26.05 -42.63
CA TRP A 460 6.54 -26.36 -41.85
C TRP A 460 7.75 -25.50 -42.21
N LYS A 461 7.93 -25.14 -43.49
CA LYS A 461 9.03 -24.24 -43.94
C LYS A 461 8.87 -22.80 -43.46
N ALA A 462 7.64 -22.30 -43.34
CA ALA A 462 7.42 -20.98 -42.77
C ALA A 462 7.59 -21.02 -41.24
N ALA A 463 7.10 -22.09 -40.60
CA ALA A 463 7.28 -22.30 -39.16
C ALA A 463 8.75 -22.41 -38.76
N GLU A 464 9.59 -23.09 -39.56
CA GLU A 464 11.04 -23.21 -39.36
C GLU A 464 11.69 -21.83 -39.33
N ARG A 465 11.46 -20.99 -40.34
CA ARG A 465 12.04 -19.65 -40.44
C ARG A 465 11.71 -18.78 -39.23
N GLU A 466 10.43 -18.72 -38.87
CA GLU A 466 9.96 -17.93 -37.73
C GLU A 466 10.55 -18.44 -36.39
N ARG A 467 10.63 -19.76 -36.21
CA ARG A 467 11.20 -20.35 -34.99
C ARG A 467 12.72 -20.22 -34.90
N ALA A 468 13.43 -20.24 -36.03
CA ALA A 468 14.87 -20.04 -36.07
C ALA A 468 15.26 -18.61 -35.69
N GLU A 469 14.53 -17.60 -36.19
CA GLU A 469 14.66 -16.19 -35.79
C GLU A 469 14.46 -16.03 -34.28
N ALA A 470 13.37 -16.59 -33.74
CA ALA A 470 13.10 -16.55 -32.30
C ALA A 470 14.21 -17.23 -31.47
N LEU A 471 14.78 -18.34 -31.95
CA LEU A 471 15.86 -19.06 -31.28
C LEU A 471 17.15 -18.24 -31.26
N ASP A 472 17.50 -17.59 -32.37
CA ASP A 472 18.70 -16.75 -32.45
C ASP A 472 18.60 -15.56 -31.50
N ILE A 473 17.43 -14.90 -31.44
CA ILE A 473 17.17 -13.85 -30.46
C ILE A 473 17.33 -14.37 -29.02
N ALA A 474 16.75 -15.53 -28.70
CA ALA A 474 16.84 -16.12 -27.37
C ALA A 474 18.28 -16.48 -26.97
N ARG A 475 19.10 -16.97 -27.92
CA ARG A 475 20.52 -17.29 -27.70
C ARG A 475 21.34 -16.03 -27.46
N ARG A 476 21.14 -14.97 -28.23
CA ARG A 476 21.81 -13.67 -28.03
C ARG A 476 21.48 -13.07 -26.66
N ALA A 477 20.23 -13.23 -26.22
CA ALA A 477 19.78 -12.84 -24.89
C ALA A 477 20.25 -13.79 -23.76
N ARG A 478 20.96 -14.88 -24.07
CA ARG A 478 21.39 -15.92 -23.12
C ARG A 478 20.24 -16.51 -22.29
N ASN A 479 19.02 -16.51 -22.81
CA ASN A 479 17.85 -17.02 -22.11
C ASN A 479 17.74 -18.55 -22.29
N THR A 480 18.30 -19.30 -21.34
CA THR A 480 18.43 -20.77 -21.42
C THR A 480 17.07 -21.47 -21.46
N GLY A 481 16.09 -20.99 -20.68
CA GLY A 481 14.75 -21.57 -20.63
C GLY A 481 13.98 -21.42 -21.95
N GLN A 482 14.01 -20.23 -22.56
CA GLN A 482 13.38 -19.99 -23.86
C GLN A 482 14.11 -20.75 -24.98
N THR A 483 15.45 -20.77 -24.95
CA THR A 483 16.27 -21.54 -25.89
C THR A 483 15.86 -23.01 -25.90
N ARG A 484 15.71 -23.63 -24.72
CA ARG A 484 15.25 -25.02 -24.58
C ARG A 484 13.87 -25.25 -25.23
N ARG A 485 12.86 -24.43 -24.90
CA ARG A 485 11.49 -24.56 -25.43
C ARG A 485 11.45 -24.42 -26.96
N LEU A 486 12.22 -23.48 -27.51
CA LEU A 486 12.31 -23.24 -28.95
C LEU A 486 12.99 -24.42 -29.67
N LEU A 487 14.06 -24.99 -29.09
CA LEU A 487 14.73 -26.19 -29.61
C LEU A 487 13.79 -27.41 -29.64
N GLU A 488 12.98 -27.63 -28.61
CA GLU A 488 12.00 -28.73 -28.60
C GLU A 488 11.02 -28.60 -29.77
N LYS A 489 10.48 -27.40 -29.96
CA LYS A 489 9.52 -27.17 -31.03
C LYS A 489 10.16 -27.21 -32.42
N LEU A 490 11.37 -26.68 -32.59
CA LEU A 490 12.14 -26.83 -33.84
C LEU A 490 12.42 -28.29 -34.16
N SER A 491 12.67 -29.12 -33.14
CA SER A 491 12.87 -30.55 -33.36
C SER A 491 11.65 -31.25 -33.97
N VAL A 492 10.44 -30.81 -33.60
CA VAL A 492 9.19 -31.31 -34.19
C VAL A 492 9.08 -30.84 -35.63
N ILE A 493 9.36 -29.57 -35.91
CA ILE A 493 9.32 -29.01 -37.28
C ILE A 493 10.32 -29.74 -38.19
N TYR A 494 11.55 -29.95 -37.74
CA TYR A 494 12.57 -30.66 -38.51
C TYR A 494 12.20 -32.12 -38.76
N ALA A 495 11.57 -32.79 -37.80
CA ALA A 495 11.08 -34.15 -38.00
C ALA A 495 10.00 -34.21 -39.10
N GLU A 496 9.04 -33.28 -39.10
CA GLU A 496 7.99 -33.19 -40.13
C GLU A 496 8.54 -32.83 -41.52
N LEU A 497 9.63 -32.07 -41.59
CA LEU A 497 10.35 -31.75 -42.83
C LEU A 497 11.24 -32.90 -43.33
N GLY A 498 11.38 -34.00 -42.56
CA GLY A 498 12.28 -35.11 -42.85
C GLY A 498 13.77 -34.81 -42.61
N GLN A 499 14.08 -33.70 -41.94
CA GLN A 499 15.43 -33.29 -41.53
C GLN A 499 15.81 -33.94 -40.20
N TRP A 500 15.93 -35.26 -40.19
CA TRP A 500 16.10 -36.07 -38.97
C TRP A 500 17.38 -35.72 -38.19
N GLN A 501 18.45 -35.31 -38.87
CA GLN A 501 19.71 -34.94 -38.25
C GLN A 501 19.60 -33.63 -37.44
N ASP A 502 18.91 -32.64 -37.99
CA ASP A 502 18.67 -31.36 -37.32
C ASP A 502 17.67 -31.52 -36.17
N ALA A 503 16.65 -32.36 -36.36
CA ALA A 503 15.70 -32.76 -35.31
C ALA A 503 16.41 -33.43 -34.12
N TYR A 504 17.31 -34.38 -34.40
CA TYR A 504 18.10 -35.05 -33.37
C TYR A 504 19.00 -34.05 -32.63
N SER A 505 19.70 -33.18 -33.37
CA SER A 505 20.59 -32.16 -32.80
C SER A 505 19.84 -31.22 -31.84
N CYS A 506 18.66 -30.72 -32.25
CA CYS A 506 17.81 -29.89 -31.40
C CYS A 506 17.35 -30.62 -30.13
N ARG A 507 16.97 -31.90 -30.24
CA ARG A 507 16.60 -32.71 -29.06
C ARG A 507 17.77 -32.93 -28.12
N THR A 508 18.96 -33.21 -28.65
CA THR A 508 20.15 -33.43 -27.81
C THR A 508 20.56 -32.16 -27.07
N GLU A 509 20.54 -31.01 -27.75
CA GLU A 509 20.86 -29.72 -27.14
C GLU A 509 19.81 -29.35 -26.09
N SER A 510 18.51 -29.49 -26.41
CA SER A 510 17.44 -29.25 -25.44
C SER A 510 17.57 -30.13 -24.20
N ALA A 511 17.83 -31.43 -24.37
CA ALA A 511 17.98 -32.38 -23.27
C ALA A 511 19.26 -32.13 -22.45
N GLU A 512 20.30 -31.54 -23.04
CA GLU A 512 21.49 -31.11 -22.29
C GLU A 512 21.19 -29.87 -21.44
N LEU A 513 20.50 -28.88 -22.01
CA LEU A 513 20.04 -27.71 -21.27
C LEU A 513 19.11 -28.13 -20.12
N GLU A 514 18.17 -29.04 -20.37
CA GLU A 514 17.27 -29.58 -19.35
C GLU A 514 18.05 -30.29 -18.24
N ARG A 515 19.04 -31.12 -18.57
CA ARG A 515 19.87 -31.80 -17.54
C ARG A 515 20.65 -30.82 -16.67
N ARG A 516 21.11 -29.71 -17.25
CA ARG A 516 21.81 -28.64 -16.51
C ARG A 516 20.86 -27.90 -15.57
N THR A 517 19.60 -27.70 -15.93
CA THR A 517 18.63 -26.95 -15.11
C THR A 517 17.86 -27.83 -14.12
N ARG A 518 17.56 -29.09 -14.44
CA ARG A 518 16.72 -29.99 -13.62
C ARG A 518 17.24 -30.19 -12.19
N GLY A 519 18.57 -30.24 -12.00
CA GLY A 519 19.16 -30.33 -10.67
C GLY A 519 18.93 -29.07 -9.83
N VAL A 520 19.00 -27.90 -10.44
CA VAL A 520 18.76 -26.60 -9.79
C VAL A 520 17.27 -26.42 -9.50
N GLU A 521 16.40 -26.75 -10.46
CA GLU A 521 14.94 -26.68 -10.32
C GLU A 521 14.43 -27.58 -9.18
N ALA A 522 14.91 -28.81 -9.07
CA ALA A 522 14.52 -29.73 -7.99
C ALA A 522 14.93 -29.21 -6.60
N VAL A 523 16.14 -28.62 -6.48
CA VAL A 523 16.61 -28.00 -5.23
C VAL A 523 15.74 -26.79 -4.88
N GLN A 524 15.39 -25.96 -5.87
CA GLN A 524 14.53 -24.81 -5.65
C GLN A 524 13.10 -25.19 -5.27
N GLN A 525 12.50 -26.20 -5.93
CA GLN A 525 11.19 -26.73 -5.55
C GLN A 525 11.18 -27.26 -4.12
N ALA A 526 12.22 -27.98 -3.71
CA ALA A 526 12.35 -28.46 -2.33
C ALA A 526 12.47 -27.29 -1.33
N ALA A 527 13.25 -26.26 -1.67
CA ALA A 527 13.37 -25.04 -0.85
C ALA A 527 12.02 -24.32 -0.71
N VAL A 528 11.20 -24.29 -1.78
CA VAL A 528 9.86 -23.68 -1.75
C VAL A 528 8.91 -24.44 -0.84
N HIS A 529 8.85 -25.77 -0.92
CA HIS A 529 8.05 -26.57 0.01
C HIS A 529 8.47 -26.33 1.47
N GLN A 530 9.77 -26.22 1.74
CA GLN A 530 10.27 -25.93 3.08
C GLN A 530 9.89 -24.51 3.54
N MET A 531 9.96 -23.52 2.64
CA MET A 531 9.58 -22.14 2.92
C MET A 531 8.08 -22.02 3.20
N GLU A 532 7.24 -22.62 2.37
CA GLU A 532 5.78 -22.61 2.56
C GLU A 532 5.37 -23.28 3.87
N TYR A 533 5.99 -24.42 4.20
CA TYR A 533 5.76 -25.06 5.48
C TYR A 533 6.13 -24.14 6.65
N ARG A 534 7.24 -23.39 6.55
CA ARG A 534 7.62 -22.40 7.56
C ARG A 534 6.61 -21.27 7.68
N VAL A 535 6.17 -20.69 6.56
CA VAL A 535 5.17 -19.61 6.53
C VAL A 535 3.86 -20.10 7.14
N GLU A 536 3.42 -21.31 6.80
CA GLU A 536 2.19 -21.89 7.36
C GLU A 536 2.31 -22.14 8.87
N VAL A 537 3.45 -22.64 9.34
CA VAL A 537 3.71 -22.80 10.77
C VAL A 537 3.72 -21.45 11.48
N GLU A 538 4.32 -20.41 10.90
CA GLU A 538 4.31 -19.05 11.44
C GLU A 538 2.90 -18.43 11.44
N ARG A 539 2.08 -18.70 10.41
CA ARG A 539 0.68 -18.28 10.33
C ARG A 539 -0.14 -18.93 11.44
N ILE A 540 -0.08 -20.26 11.57
CA ILE A 540 -0.76 -21.01 12.63
C ILE A 540 -0.32 -20.50 14.01
N ARG A 541 0.98 -20.28 14.20
CA ARG A 541 1.51 -19.74 15.45
C ARG A 541 0.99 -18.33 15.73
N SER A 542 0.92 -17.48 14.72
CA SER A 542 0.41 -16.11 14.84
C SER A 542 -1.08 -16.09 15.15
N GLU A 543 -1.87 -16.98 14.54
CA GLU A 543 -3.29 -17.17 14.84
C GLU A 543 -3.51 -17.68 16.27
N GLN A 544 -2.70 -18.63 16.73
CA GLN A 544 -2.72 -19.10 18.12
C GLN A 544 -2.39 -17.97 19.09
N VAL A 545 -1.33 -17.20 18.83
CA VAL A 545 -0.96 -16.04 19.64
C VAL A 545 -2.10 -15.01 19.64
N ARG A 546 -2.70 -14.70 18.48
CA ARG A 546 -3.84 -13.79 18.37
C ARG A 546 -5.03 -14.27 19.16
N SER A 547 -5.39 -15.56 19.04
CA SER A 547 -6.48 -16.17 19.81
C SER A 547 -6.23 -16.11 21.31
N MET A 548 -4.99 -16.34 21.75
CA MET A 548 -4.60 -16.16 23.15
C MET A 548 -4.74 -14.70 23.61
N VAL A 549 -4.31 -13.74 22.81
CA VAL A 549 -4.45 -12.31 23.14
C VAL A 549 -5.92 -11.90 23.20
N GLN A 550 -6.75 -12.35 22.24
CA GLN A 550 -8.20 -12.14 22.22
C GLN A 550 -8.92 -12.78 23.42
N SER A 551 -8.36 -13.84 23.99
CA SER A 551 -8.89 -14.42 25.23
C SER A 551 -8.60 -13.58 26.49
N LEU A 552 -7.62 -12.66 26.41
CA LEU A 552 -7.17 -11.85 27.54
C LEU A 552 -7.68 -10.40 27.48
N LEU A 553 -7.89 -9.87 26.28
CA LEU A 553 -8.28 -8.48 26.04
C LEU A 553 -9.44 -8.41 25.04
N PRO A 554 -10.44 -7.52 25.23
CA PRO A 554 -11.47 -7.24 24.23
C PRO A 554 -10.88 -6.74 22.90
N GLU A 555 -11.54 -7.02 21.76
CA GLU A 555 -11.04 -6.65 20.42
C GLU A 555 -10.77 -5.14 20.29
N ASP A 556 -11.69 -4.30 20.77
CA ASP A 556 -11.54 -2.82 20.75
C ASP A 556 -10.27 -2.35 21.48
N VAL A 557 -9.90 -3.05 22.56
CA VAL A 557 -8.72 -2.76 23.37
C VAL A 557 -7.45 -3.23 22.69
N ILE A 558 -7.50 -4.39 22.02
CA ILE A 558 -6.40 -4.91 21.19
C ILE A 558 -6.12 -3.95 20.04
N GLU A 559 -7.15 -3.45 19.36
CA GLU A 559 -6.99 -2.47 18.29
C GLU A 559 -6.34 -1.17 18.78
N ALA A 560 -6.81 -0.63 19.91
CA ALA A 560 -6.22 0.57 20.51
C ALA A 560 -4.75 0.36 20.90
N TRP A 561 -4.43 -0.80 21.48
CA TRP A 561 -3.06 -1.20 21.79
C TRP A 561 -2.17 -1.33 20.55
N LEU A 562 -2.68 -1.94 19.47
CA LEU A 562 -1.96 -2.06 18.19
C LEU A 562 -1.72 -0.68 17.54
N LYS A 563 -2.61 0.29 17.76
CA LYS A 563 -2.46 1.69 17.35
C LYS A 563 -1.46 2.49 18.21
N GLY A 564 -0.85 1.86 19.22
CA GLY A 564 0.18 2.47 20.07
C GLY A 564 -0.37 3.21 21.30
N GLU A 565 -1.66 3.06 21.62
CA GLU A 565 -2.29 3.70 22.77
C GLU A 565 -1.90 2.97 24.07
N ARG A 566 -0.95 3.54 24.82
CA ARG A 566 -0.43 2.93 26.06
C ARG A 566 -1.40 2.96 27.25
N ARG A 567 -2.54 3.64 27.14
CA ARG A 567 -3.59 3.71 28.18
C ARG A 567 -4.96 3.68 27.53
N VAL A 568 -5.58 2.50 27.53
CA VAL A 568 -7.00 2.34 27.23
C VAL A 568 -7.73 2.39 28.56
N VAL A 569 -7.94 3.60 29.10
CA VAL A 569 -8.75 3.82 30.30
C VAL A 569 -9.85 4.80 29.92
N ASP A 570 -11.08 4.28 29.87
CA ASP A 570 -12.24 5.03 29.43
C ASP A 570 -13.37 4.96 30.45
N ARG A 571 -14.25 5.96 30.39
CA ARG A 571 -15.47 6.02 31.18
C ARG A 571 -16.65 5.63 30.31
N PHE A 572 -17.41 4.64 30.77
CA PHE A 572 -18.59 4.12 30.10
C PHE A 572 -19.83 4.41 30.94
N GLU A 573 -20.81 5.06 30.32
CA GLU A 573 -22.11 5.36 30.92
C GLU A 573 -23.14 4.30 30.50
N SER A 574 -24.10 4.00 31.37
CA SER A 574 -25.20 3.04 31.10
C SER A 574 -24.73 1.60 30.80
N VAL A 575 -23.76 1.11 31.55
CA VAL A 575 -23.27 -0.27 31.48
C VAL A 575 -24.12 -1.18 32.36
N ALA A 576 -24.60 -2.29 31.82
CA ALA A 576 -25.23 -3.34 32.59
C ALA A 576 -24.15 -4.25 33.18
N ILE A 577 -24.18 -4.45 34.50
CA ILE A 577 -23.16 -5.13 35.29
C ILE A 577 -23.84 -6.32 35.97
N LEU A 578 -23.41 -7.53 35.63
CA LEU A 578 -23.89 -8.78 36.18
C LEU A 578 -22.81 -9.43 37.04
N PHE A 579 -23.16 -9.74 38.28
CA PHE A 579 -22.42 -10.66 39.13
C PHE A 579 -23.20 -11.96 39.24
N ALA A 580 -22.53 -13.09 39.07
CA ALA A 580 -23.08 -14.40 39.38
C ALA A 580 -22.14 -15.18 40.29
N ASP A 581 -22.68 -15.76 41.37
CA ASP A 581 -21.92 -16.50 42.40
C ASP A 581 -22.57 -17.85 42.70
N LEU A 582 -21.78 -18.85 43.07
CA LEU A 582 -22.30 -20.14 43.55
C LEU A 582 -22.65 -20.07 45.03
N ALA A 583 -23.92 -19.85 45.35
CA ALA A 583 -24.35 -19.72 46.74
C ALA A 583 -24.02 -20.97 47.58
N GLY A 584 -23.29 -20.76 48.67
CA GLY A 584 -22.90 -21.82 49.60
C GLY A 584 -21.66 -22.61 49.18
N PHE A 585 -21.04 -22.30 48.04
CA PHE A 585 -19.82 -22.97 47.56
C PHE A 585 -18.68 -22.94 48.58
N SER A 586 -18.41 -21.79 49.20
CA SER A 586 -17.37 -21.66 50.24
C SER A 586 -17.57 -22.58 51.45
N THR A 587 -18.79 -23.04 51.72
CA THR A 587 -19.07 -24.05 52.77
C THR A 587 -18.96 -25.46 52.21
N TRP A 588 -19.49 -25.68 51.00
CA TRP A 588 -19.43 -26.95 50.30
C TRP A 588 -17.98 -27.40 50.02
N SER A 589 -17.08 -26.48 49.67
CA SER A 589 -15.70 -26.81 49.27
C SER A 589 -14.77 -27.21 50.43
N LYS A 590 -15.13 -26.93 51.69
CA LYS A 590 -14.26 -27.18 52.87
C LYS A 590 -13.93 -28.65 53.09
N ASP A 591 -14.85 -29.54 52.73
CA ASP A 591 -14.77 -30.98 53.00
C ASP A 591 -14.69 -31.81 51.70
N LYS A 592 -14.22 -31.21 50.60
CA LYS A 592 -14.20 -31.79 49.25
C LYS A 592 -12.79 -31.96 48.68
N ASP A 593 -12.65 -32.91 47.77
CA ASP A 593 -11.38 -33.10 47.06
C ASP A 593 -11.11 -31.92 46.12
N ALA A 594 -9.84 -31.52 46.01
CA ALA A 594 -9.45 -30.36 45.20
C ALA A 594 -9.84 -30.52 43.72
N ILE A 595 -9.82 -31.74 43.16
CA ILE A 595 -10.23 -32.00 41.78
C ILE A 595 -11.74 -31.78 41.65
N GLU A 596 -12.54 -32.32 42.58
CA GLU A 596 -14.01 -32.15 42.60
C GLU A 596 -14.40 -30.67 42.73
N VAL A 597 -13.67 -29.89 43.54
CA VAL A 597 -13.89 -28.45 43.68
C VAL A 597 -13.59 -27.70 42.38
N VAL A 598 -12.49 -28.02 41.71
CA VAL A 598 -12.10 -27.39 40.43
C VAL A 598 -13.09 -27.74 39.33
N ASP A 599 -13.55 -29.00 39.26
CA ASP A 599 -14.52 -29.44 38.26
C ASP A 599 -15.85 -28.70 38.38
N VAL A 600 -16.40 -28.57 39.60
CA VAL A 600 -17.67 -27.85 39.84
C VAL A 600 -17.58 -26.36 39.49
N VAL A 601 -16.46 -25.72 39.84
CA VAL A 601 -16.22 -24.31 39.46
C VAL A 601 -16.06 -24.18 37.95
N GLY A 602 -15.31 -25.09 37.33
CA GLY A 602 -15.13 -25.14 35.88
C GLY A 602 -16.45 -25.28 35.14
N ASP A 603 -17.32 -26.18 35.62
CA ASP A 603 -18.66 -26.40 35.07
C ASP A 603 -19.56 -25.17 35.20
N PHE A 604 -19.53 -24.49 36.35
CA PHE A 604 -20.26 -23.23 36.53
C PHE A 604 -19.76 -22.14 35.57
N PHE A 605 -18.44 -21.98 35.42
CA PHE A 605 -17.89 -21.02 34.48
C PHE A 605 -18.21 -21.37 33.03
N ALA A 606 -18.27 -22.65 32.67
CA ALA A 606 -18.70 -23.09 31.34
C ALA A 606 -20.17 -22.70 31.07
N ILE A 607 -21.08 -22.87 32.05
CA ILE A 607 -22.47 -22.42 31.93
C ILE A 607 -22.54 -20.92 31.67
N VAL A 608 -21.77 -20.12 32.42
CA VAL A 608 -21.73 -18.67 32.25
C VAL A 608 -21.13 -18.30 30.89
N ASP A 609 -20.05 -18.96 30.47
CA ASP A 609 -19.37 -18.69 29.20
C ASP A 609 -20.25 -19.01 27.99
N GLU A 610 -21.04 -20.08 28.04
CA GLU A 610 -22.04 -20.41 27.01
C GLU A 610 -23.13 -19.34 26.93
N ALA A 611 -23.69 -18.92 28.08
CA ALA A 611 -24.76 -17.93 28.15
C ALA A 611 -24.30 -16.55 27.67
N ARG A 612 -23.18 -16.04 28.19
CA ARG A 612 -22.65 -14.72 27.84
C ARG A 612 -22.24 -14.63 26.37
N THR A 613 -21.72 -15.72 25.79
CA THR A 613 -21.37 -15.77 24.37
C THR A 613 -22.63 -15.65 23.49
N ARG A 614 -23.72 -16.33 23.86
CA ARG A 614 -24.97 -16.30 23.07
C ARG A 614 -25.64 -14.92 23.05
N HIS A 615 -25.53 -14.17 24.15
CA HIS A 615 -26.16 -12.86 24.30
C HIS A 615 -25.19 -11.69 24.10
N GLY A 616 -23.94 -11.94 23.68
CA GLY A 616 -22.96 -10.91 23.38
C GLY A 616 -22.60 -10.03 24.59
N CYS A 617 -22.37 -10.66 25.75
CA CYS A 617 -21.86 -10.01 26.95
C CYS A 617 -20.37 -10.35 27.18
N LEU A 618 -19.62 -9.42 27.77
CA LEU A 618 -18.21 -9.58 28.06
C LEU A 618 -18.01 -10.12 29.48
N LYS A 619 -17.33 -11.26 29.61
CA LYS A 619 -16.81 -11.74 30.89
C LYS A 619 -15.54 -10.95 31.23
N VAL A 620 -15.58 -10.18 32.31
CA VAL A 620 -14.47 -9.31 32.73
C VAL A 620 -13.43 -10.13 33.49
N LYS A 621 -13.86 -10.80 34.56
CA LYS A 621 -13.01 -11.61 35.42
C LYS A 621 -13.80 -12.58 36.28
N THR A 622 -13.09 -13.54 36.86
CA THR A 622 -13.59 -14.37 37.96
C THR A 622 -13.03 -13.86 39.28
N ILE A 623 -13.81 -13.97 40.35
CA ILE A 623 -13.46 -13.54 41.70
C ILE A 623 -13.84 -14.68 42.65
N GLY A 624 -12.92 -15.63 42.86
CA GLY A 624 -13.25 -16.87 43.57
C GLY A 624 -14.25 -17.71 42.78
N ASP A 625 -15.39 -18.00 43.41
CA ASP A 625 -16.58 -18.67 42.89
C ASP A 625 -17.54 -17.75 42.12
N ALA A 626 -17.31 -16.44 42.15
CA ALA A 626 -18.11 -15.46 41.43
C ALA A 626 -17.52 -15.08 40.06
N VAL A 627 -18.38 -14.60 39.18
CA VAL A 627 -18.02 -14.08 37.85
C VAL A 627 -18.63 -12.70 37.63
N LEU A 628 -17.83 -11.80 37.05
CA LEU A 628 -18.24 -10.48 36.63
C LEU A 628 -18.43 -10.45 35.11
N VAL A 629 -19.63 -10.10 34.66
CA VAL A 629 -20.02 -9.96 33.26
C VAL A 629 -20.58 -8.56 33.04
N VAL A 630 -20.26 -7.94 31.92
CA VAL A 630 -20.78 -6.62 31.54
C VAL A 630 -21.33 -6.59 30.12
N ALA A 631 -22.27 -5.68 29.89
CA ALA A 631 -22.72 -5.29 28.55
C ALA A 631 -22.76 -3.76 28.47
N GLY A 632 -22.36 -3.20 27.32
CA GLY A 632 -22.22 -1.74 27.13
C GLY A 632 -20.82 -1.19 27.40
N ALA A 633 -19.84 -2.05 27.71
CA ALA A 633 -18.42 -1.71 27.76
C ALA A 633 -17.56 -2.91 27.31
N PRO A 634 -16.43 -2.68 26.61
CA PRO A 634 -15.92 -1.38 26.14
C PRO A 634 -16.74 -0.78 24.99
N THR A 635 -17.55 -1.57 24.29
CA THR A 635 -18.42 -1.09 23.22
C THR A 635 -19.81 -0.73 23.77
N PRO A 636 -20.28 0.54 23.65
CA PRO A 636 -21.64 0.90 24.02
C PRO A 636 -22.69 0.18 23.18
N VAL A 637 -23.72 -0.38 23.81
CA VAL A 637 -24.86 -1.01 23.14
C VAL A 637 -26.17 -0.55 23.76
N HIS A 638 -27.19 -0.33 22.93
CA HIS A 638 -28.48 0.19 23.39
C HIS A 638 -29.31 -0.83 24.19
N ASP A 639 -29.06 -2.13 24.00
CA ASP A 639 -29.79 -3.25 24.61
C ASP A 639 -29.00 -3.94 25.73
N ALA A 640 -28.02 -3.25 26.35
CA ALA A 640 -27.12 -3.81 27.36
C ALA A 640 -27.86 -4.52 28.51
N VAL A 641 -28.93 -3.91 29.01
CA VAL A 641 -29.75 -4.46 30.11
C VAL A 641 -30.40 -5.77 29.70
N ASP A 642 -31.02 -5.82 28.52
CA ASP A 642 -31.69 -7.01 28.02
C ASP A 642 -30.73 -8.18 27.85
N ARG A 643 -29.50 -7.91 27.39
CA ARG A 643 -28.46 -8.93 27.26
C ARG A 643 -28.06 -9.52 28.61
N CYS A 644 -27.73 -8.68 29.58
CA CYS A 644 -27.36 -9.15 30.92
C CYS A 644 -28.50 -9.90 31.61
N VAL A 645 -29.74 -9.43 31.49
CA VAL A 645 -30.91 -10.13 32.06
C VAL A 645 -31.08 -11.51 31.41
N LYS A 646 -30.95 -11.61 30.09
CA LYS A 646 -31.00 -12.91 29.39
C LYS A 646 -29.89 -13.86 29.84
N VAL A 647 -28.66 -13.36 30.01
CA VAL A 647 -27.55 -14.14 30.57
C VAL A 647 -27.89 -14.66 31.97
N GLY A 648 -28.35 -13.77 32.85
CA GLY A 648 -28.73 -14.15 34.22
C GLY A 648 -29.81 -15.22 34.27
N LEU A 649 -30.90 -15.03 33.53
CA LEU A 649 -31.99 -16.00 33.44
C LEU A 649 -31.52 -17.35 32.88
N GLU A 650 -30.64 -17.33 31.88
CA GLU A 650 -30.12 -18.56 31.27
C GLU A 650 -29.22 -19.33 32.23
N ILE A 651 -28.33 -18.64 32.96
CA ILE A 651 -27.50 -19.26 34.00
C ILE A 651 -28.38 -19.99 35.02
N LEU A 652 -29.42 -19.32 35.52
CA LEU A 652 -30.36 -19.89 36.50
C LEU A 652 -31.13 -21.08 35.90
N THR A 653 -31.60 -20.94 34.66
CA THR A 653 -32.35 -22.00 33.96
C THR A 653 -31.51 -23.26 33.75
N VAL A 654 -30.27 -23.11 33.29
CA VAL A 654 -29.34 -24.24 33.08
C VAL A 654 -28.94 -24.87 34.40
N ALA A 655 -28.62 -24.07 35.41
CA ALA A 655 -28.31 -24.54 36.76
C ALA A 655 -29.47 -25.33 37.39
N GLN A 656 -30.70 -24.88 37.19
CA GLN A 656 -31.89 -25.57 37.69
C GLN A 656 -32.17 -26.87 36.92
N ARG A 657 -32.02 -26.85 35.59
CA ARG A 657 -32.22 -28.02 34.72
C ARG A 657 -31.19 -29.11 34.98
N ASP A 658 -29.94 -28.73 35.21
CA ASP A 658 -28.80 -29.64 35.27
C ASP A 658 -28.08 -29.54 36.63
N ARG A 659 -28.86 -29.64 37.71
CA ARG A 659 -28.40 -29.43 39.09
C ARG A 659 -27.15 -30.25 39.46
N HIS A 660 -27.00 -31.45 38.89
CA HIS A 660 -25.86 -32.32 39.17
C HIS A 660 -24.54 -31.77 38.63
N ARG A 661 -24.58 -31.00 37.52
CA ARG A 661 -23.40 -30.38 36.90
C ARG A 661 -22.68 -29.40 37.84
N ILE A 662 -23.41 -28.82 38.78
CA ILE A 662 -22.87 -27.90 39.81
C ILE A 662 -23.12 -28.42 41.24
N SER A 663 -23.15 -29.75 41.41
CA SER A 663 -23.28 -30.42 42.72
C SER A 663 -24.51 -30.01 43.56
N GLY A 664 -25.60 -29.61 42.91
CA GLY A 664 -26.84 -29.18 43.54
C GLY A 664 -26.81 -27.77 44.15
N LEU A 665 -25.71 -27.04 43.97
CA LEU A 665 -25.63 -25.62 44.29
C LEU A 665 -26.54 -24.82 43.37
N MET A 666 -26.99 -23.65 43.81
CA MET A 666 -27.78 -22.73 43.01
C MET A 666 -27.04 -21.40 42.90
N PRO A 667 -26.87 -20.87 41.67
CA PRO A 667 -26.26 -19.56 41.52
C PRO A 667 -27.16 -18.45 42.10
N ARG A 668 -26.53 -17.37 42.53
CA ARG A 668 -27.14 -16.05 42.71
C ARG A 668 -26.73 -15.17 41.57
N VAL A 669 -27.64 -14.32 41.11
CA VAL A 669 -27.38 -13.35 40.05
C VAL A 669 -27.83 -11.97 40.50
N GLY A 670 -26.91 -11.01 40.52
CA GLY A 670 -27.20 -9.59 40.75
C GLY A 670 -26.90 -8.78 39.51
N ILE A 671 -27.82 -7.90 39.13
CA ILE A 671 -27.67 -7.03 37.96
C ILE A 671 -27.92 -5.58 38.37
N HIS A 672 -27.00 -4.70 38.03
CA HIS A 672 -27.16 -3.26 38.18
C HIS A 672 -26.80 -2.55 36.88
N VAL A 673 -27.34 -1.35 36.67
CA VAL A 673 -27.01 -0.51 35.51
C VAL A 673 -26.44 0.80 36.02
N GLY A 674 -25.25 1.15 35.57
CA GLY A 674 -24.57 2.35 36.04
C GLY A 674 -23.35 2.73 35.21
N SER A 675 -22.50 3.57 35.80
CA SER A 675 -21.28 4.07 35.18
C SER A 675 -20.06 3.29 35.66
N VAL A 676 -19.14 2.98 34.74
CA VAL A 676 -17.89 2.28 35.07
C VAL A 676 -16.69 2.96 34.41
N ILE A 677 -15.54 2.83 35.03
CA ILE A 677 -14.24 3.10 34.43
C ILE A 677 -13.70 1.74 33.99
N GLY A 678 -13.47 1.56 32.69
CA GLY A 678 -12.89 0.33 32.15
C GLY A 678 -11.46 0.58 31.67
N GLY A 679 -10.57 -0.40 31.83
CA GLY A 679 -9.23 -0.29 31.27
C GLY A 679 -8.31 -1.48 31.52
N VAL A 680 -7.12 -1.43 30.90
CA VAL A 680 -6.12 -2.50 30.98
C VAL A 680 -5.18 -2.33 32.17
N VAL A 681 -5.01 -3.40 32.96
CA VAL A 681 -4.11 -3.47 34.12
C VAL A 681 -3.25 -4.73 34.05
N GLY A 682 -2.03 -4.65 34.58
CA GLY A 682 -1.05 -5.76 34.59
C GLY A 682 0.06 -5.54 33.57
N GLY A 683 1.32 -5.67 34.00
CA GLY A 683 2.49 -5.54 33.13
C GLY A 683 2.69 -6.79 32.28
N ASP A 684 3.20 -7.86 32.88
CA ASP A 684 3.51 -9.13 32.19
C ASP A 684 2.26 -9.97 31.84
N LYS A 685 1.12 -9.68 32.49
CA LYS A 685 -0.17 -10.34 32.25
C LYS A 685 -1.28 -9.28 32.20
N PRO A 686 -1.45 -8.60 31.05
CA PRO A 686 -2.48 -7.58 30.91
C PRO A 686 -3.88 -8.19 30.93
N GLN A 687 -4.78 -7.54 31.65
CA GLN A 687 -6.20 -7.89 31.75
C GLN A 687 -7.03 -6.61 31.66
N TRP A 688 -8.13 -6.65 30.92
CA TRP A 688 -9.10 -5.57 30.93
C TRP A 688 -10.09 -5.75 32.08
N ASP A 689 -10.30 -4.70 32.88
CA ASP A 689 -11.12 -4.76 34.08
C ASP A 689 -11.98 -3.48 34.21
N VAL A 690 -13.00 -3.52 35.07
CA VAL A 690 -13.91 -2.40 35.33
C VAL A 690 -13.96 -2.03 36.81
N TRP A 691 -14.01 -0.73 37.09
CA TRP A 691 -14.08 -0.16 38.43
C TRP A 691 -15.16 0.91 38.52
N GLY A 692 -15.75 1.05 39.71
CA GLY A 692 -16.74 2.09 39.98
C GLY A 692 -17.59 1.78 41.19
N SER A 693 -18.29 2.80 41.71
CA SER A 693 -19.28 2.62 42.78
C SER A 693 -20.43 1.72 42.33
N ASP A 694 -20.81 1.78 41.05
CA ASP A 694 -21.89 0.98 40.46
C ASP A 694 -21.51 -0.51 40.35
N VAL A 695 -20.23 -0.83 40.07
CA VAL A 695 -19.72 -2.21 40.11
C VAL A 695 -19.89 -2.80 41.51
N ASN A 696 -19.54 -2.02 42.55
CA ASN A 696 -19.72 -2.44 43.93
C ASN A 696 -21.19 -2.59 44.33
N LEU A 697 -22.10 -1.81 43.73
CA LEU A 697 -23.53 -1.95 43.97
C LEU A 697 -24.08 -3.23 43.32
N ALA A 698 -23.65 -3.55 42.11
CA ALA A 698 -24.00 -4.82 41.43
C ALA A 698 -23.59 -6.04 42.27
N ALA A 699 -22.37 -6.03 42.82
CA ALA A 699 -21.90 -7.09 43.72
C ALA A 699 -22.73 -7.20 45.01
N ARG A 700 -23.23 -6.07 45.54
CA ARG A 700 -24.15 -6.09 46.69
C ARG A 700 -25.54 -6.62 46.33
N MET A 701 -26.01 -6.36 45.11
CA MET A 701 -27.28 -6.91 44.62
C MET A 701 -27.22 -8.44 44.51
N GLU A 702 -26.10 -9.00 44.04
CA GLU A 702 -25.88 -10.45 44.02
C GLU A 702 -25.86 -11.01 45.44
N SER A 703 -24.99 -10.49 46.30
CA SER A 703 -24.79 -11.05 47.65
C SER A 703 -25.99 -10.93 48.59
N SER A 704 -26.91 -9.99 48.33
CA SER A 704 -28.19 -9.85 49.04
C SER A 704 -29.35 -10.63 48.41
N GLY A 705 -29.13 -11.26 47.25
CA GLY A 705 -30.11 -12.09 46.56
C GLY A 705 -30.28 -13.47 47.21
N GLU A 706 -31.47 -14.04 47.04
CA GLU A 706 -31.71 -15.45 47.37
C GLU A 706 -31.14 -16.36 46.27
N PRO A 707 -30.64 -17.57 46.59
CA PRO A 707 -30.21 -18.51 45.57
C PRO A 707 -31.38 -18.97 44.69
N GLY A 708 -31.19 -18.93 43.36
CA GLY A 708 -32.15 -19.45 42.38
C GLY A 708 -32.94 -18.40 41.61
#